data_AF-A0A660VMJ5-F1
#
_entry.id   AF-A0A660VMJ5-F1
#
_cell.length_a   1.000
_cell.length_b   1.000
_cell.length_c   1.000
_cell.angle_alpha   90.00
_cell.angle_beta   90.00
_cell.angle_gamma   90.00
#
_symmetry.space_group_name_H-M   'P 1'
#
loop_
_entity.id
_entity.type
_entity.pdbx_description
1 polymer ?
#
loop_
_entity_poly.entity_id
_entity_poly.type
_entity_poly.pdbx_seq_one_letter_code
_entity_poly.pdbx_strand_id
1 'polypeptide(L)'
;MRKVSIVLFALVAAVSWGCKKEKIRPIRIETTVLPDAAECTPYSCTVTATGGKPANYQWSATGLPSGLDIEPSTGEISGTPASGTAGSHTVTVTVTDGKRTAQKDFTLLVYAQLQITATLPDGYEGQTAYSAVLTATGGTGSYTWSLRSGTLPSGLSWDAATATISGDIAAGTAGDYPLQFEVTDGVQTVVANLTLTVHAELQITTTVLPDGCEGQTGYSATLTAAGGTGSYSWSIASGSLPPLLNFDSSGLISGDIASTASSGSPYNFTVEVTDGQQKVQANLSITVYAQLQITTTSLPSGYEGQGGYSAAIVASGGNSANYAWSMSGTLPSGLSWDAATATISGDIAAGTAGDYPLRFEVTDGMQTVVANLTLTVHAEMQITTTSLPDGYDGETGYSATLTATGGAGSYSWNIASGNLPPNLILDSSTGVISGDIASNASANSPYNFTVEVTDGQQTAQANLSITVWEELQITTTSLPDGYDGQTGYSATLTATGGTGSYSWSIASGNLPPNLILDSSTGVISGDIASTASSSSPYNFTVEVTDGQQTAQANLSITVWQQLQITTTSLDDATEGFAYSYTVTASGGNSSSYNWSVSGQPSWLSIDAATGELSGTPPTGSAGTCAFTVEVTDGVQTVSKQFDLAVNTPAPPKADFEANPIYGTAPLDVSFTDKSTGAVTQWEWDFDNDGKVDSTQQNPTWTYSTAGWYTVTLEVTGPRGTDTCVKKMYVLVAKNLYYVDGANGDDGNGGTGWGDAFATIGKALSVADDYDLVLVADATYNETDLNFNGKKIYLKGVDHNTKGAQPVIDCQQAGRAFYFGSGETEDSVIDNFTIKNGKEDGNAYPDTAGGAILIDVGCPTLANCTFNSNYALEGGAIYCDGGSHPKIQGCVFTQNSAYTGGAIFVSNSAVDISECTFQSNSVSIDGGAVFCKASNATINNCTFTDNKADSGGGLRCEQGSVVNMSECVFTQNKATAGDGGGVSSLGTCTLTLQSCDFDSNRADAKGGAVIIDSSGTAKLTDCTFTSNHAGHRGGAVTGWTYSNVTVIGGTFKDNTAQGRGGAIGCLTHTTFEITNCSFDGNISYGGGGAVYCTESSDLTMTDCSFTSNKANTGGGGALRSYQSDVSATDCTFQQNDVAGSGGGAMLCDGGNLTLERCQVVDNRTDREGGALYCVDVVLTLKHSTFTSNRCGQKGGAVFCYQGSCQVQSCEFSDNQANTPGGAFYLKDLTNGTVASC
;
A
#
# COMPACT_ATOMS: atom_id res chain seq x y z
N MET A 1 -27.25 6.10 -39.26
CA MET A 1 -28.28 5.22 -39.86
C MET A 1 -29.29 4.88 -38.76
N ARG A 2 -30.48 5.49 -38.74
CA ARG A 2 -31.82 4.82 -38.94
C ARG A 2 -31.94 3.51 -38.15
N LYS A 3 -32.94 3.23 -37.30
CA LYS A 3 -34.33 3.74 -37.13
C LYS A 3 -34.98 2.93 -35.96
N VAL A 4 -35.84 3.57 -35.13
CA VAL A 4 -37.25 3.16 -34.79
C VAL A 4 -37.46 1.81 -34.05
N SER A 5 -38.31 1.60 -33.03
CA SER A 5 -39.26 2.38 -32.21
C SER A 5 -40.00 1.43 -31.22
N ILE A 6 -40.66 2.03 -30.21
CA ILE A 6 -41.96 1.64 -29.57
C ILE A 6 -41.95 0.49 -28.52
N VAL A 7 -42.71 0.46 -27.40
CA VAL A 7 -43.38 1.43 -26.48
C VAL A 7 -44.28 0.62 -25.51
N LEU A 8 -44.35 1.06 -24.24
CA LEU A 8 -45.42 0.99 -23.20
C LEU A 8 -45.86 -0.30 -22.42
N PHE A 9 -45.64 -0.23 -21.09
CA PHE A 9 -46.58 -0.17 -19.92
C PHE A 9 -47.46 -1.37 -19.42
N ALA A 10 -47.18 -1.78 -18.15
CA ALA A 10 -47.97 -1.56 -16.89
C ALA A 10 -48.87 -2.65 -16.19
N LEU A 11 -48.63 -2.77 -14.86
CA LEU A 11 -49.52 -2.88 -13.65
C LEU A 11 -50.42 -4.14 -13.43
N VAL A 12 -50.74 -4.71 -12.24
CA VAL A 12 -50.51 -4.52 -10.77
C VAL A 12 -50.64 -5.89 -10.04
N ALA A 13 -49.82 -6.03 -8.98
CA ALA A 13 -49.94 -6.73 -7.69
C ALA A 13 -50.86 -7.96 -7.47
N ALA A 14 -50.25 -9.02 -6.92
CA ALA A 14 -50.90 -10.17 -6.25
C ALA A 14 -49.79 -11.00 -5.52
N VAL A 15 -49.89 -11.37 -4.23
CA VAL A 15 -50.61 -12.54 -3.60
C VAL A 15 -49.75 -13.84 -3.74
N SER A 16 -49.53 -14.78 -2.79
CA SER A 16 -50.45 -15.56 -1.91
C SER A 16 -49.78 -16.57 -0.90
N TRP A 17 -50.54 -16.99 0.13
CA TRP A 17 -50.78 -18.26 0.94
C TRP A 17 -49.86 -19.55 1.11
N GLY A 18 -49.77 -20.09 2.38
CA GLY A 18 -50.19 -21.44 2.96
C GLY A 18 -49.41 -22.83 2.89
N CYS A 19 -49.01 -23.48 4.04
CA CYS A 19 -49.04 -24.97 4.37
C CYS A 19 -48.36 -25.41 5.74
N LYS A 20 -48.92 -26.43 6.46
CA LYS A 20 -48.33 -27.56 7.30
C LYS A 20 -47.20 -27.36 8.41
N LYS A 21 -47.20 -28.21 9.47
CA LYS A 21 -46.16 -28.58 10.52
C LYS A 21 -45.91 -27.74 11.81
N GLU A 22 -46.69 -26.70 12.13
CA GLU A 22 -46.27 -25.57 13.00
C GLU A 22 -44.82 -25.10 12.68
N LYS A 23 -44.54 -24.96 11.37
CA LYS A 23 -43.25 -24.50 10.88
C LYS A 23 -42.93 -23.11 11.40
N ILE A 24 -41.95 -23.09 12.29
CA ILE A 24 -41.39 -21.88 12.86
C ILE A 24 -40.94 -20.99 11.69
N ARG A 25 -41.53 -19.80 11.54
CA ARG A 25 -41.25 -18.93 10.39
C ARG A 25 -39.87 -18.28 10.54
N PRO A 26 -39.08 -18.21 9.46
CA PRO A 26 -37.82 -17.46 9.44
C PRO A 26 -38.06 -15.95 9.68
N ILE A 27 -37.04 -15.24 10.17
CA ILE A 27 -37.07 -13.79 10.43
C ILE A 27 -37.16 -13.02 9.10
N ARG A 28 -37.88 -11.88 9.05
CA ARG A 28 -38.00 -11.00 7.87
C ARG A 28 -38.06 -9.52 8.25
N ILE A 29 -37.27 -8.67 7.58
CA ILE A 29 -37.28 -7.21 7.74
C ILE A 29 -38.46 -6.58 6.96
N GLU A 30 -39.25 -5.72 7.61
CA GLU A 30 -40.48 -5.07 7.09
C GLU A 30 -40.23 -3.67 6.51
N THR A 31 -39.19 -2.97 6.96
CA THR A 31 -38.90 -1.61 6.49
C THR A 31 -38.51 -1.58 5.02
N THR A 32 -38.93 -0.53 4.29
CA THR A 32 -38.82 -0.44 2.82
C THR A 32 -37.90 0.66 2.32
N VAL A 33 -37.75 1.81 3.00
CA VAL A 33 -36.90 2.95 2.60
C VAL A 33 -36.39 3.76 3.81
N LEU A 34 -35.31 4.52 3.61
CA LEU A 34 -34.80 5.52 4.56
C LEU A 34 -35.10 6.95 4.04
N PRO A 35 -35.46 7.92 4.91
CA PRO A 35 -35.65 9.32 4.54
C PRO A 35 -34.32 10.05 4.22
N ASP A 36 -34.39 11.15 3.45
CA ASP A 36 -33.21 11.94 3.05
C ASP A 36 -32.66 12.82 4.20
N ALA A 37 -31.39 13.21 4.09
CA ALA A 37 -30.72 14.11 5.03
C ALA A 37 -30.09 15.33 4.34
N ALA A 38 -29.53 16.26 5.10
CA ALA A 38 -28.69 17.33 4.58
C ALA A 38 -27.40 17.42 5.40
N GLU A 39 -26.28 17.78 4.77
CA GLU A 39 -25.00 17.98 5.43
C GLU A 39 -25.14 19.02 6.53
N CYS A 40 -24.39 18.81 7.62
CA CYS A 40 -24.38 19.70 8.77
C CYS A 40 -25.77 19.91 9.42
N THR A 41 -26.76 19.06 9.06
CA THR A 41 -28.13 19.09 9.57
C THR A 41 -28.43 17.72 10.23
N PRO A 42 -28.97 17.66 11.46
CA PRO A 42 -29.20 16.40 12.18
C PRO A 42 -30.17 15.41 11.50
N TYR A 43 -30.02 14.09 11.70
CA TYR A 43 -30.81 13.00 11.07
C TYR A 43 -31.10 11.78 12.00
N SER A 44 -32.27 11.08 11.85
CA SER A 44 -32.67 9.87 12.63
C SER A 44 -33.80 9.04 11.94
N CYS A 45 -33.79 7.68 12.07
CA CYS A 45 -34.78 6.72 11.50
C CYS A 45 -34.73 5.30 12.16
N THR A 46 -35.81 4.50 12.20
CA THR A 46 -35.83 3.12 12.81
C THR A 46 -36.31 2.01 11.85
N VAL A 47 -35.65 0.83 11.86
CA VAL A 47 -35.96 -0.38 11.03
C VAL A 47 -36.63 -1.53 11.82
N THR A 48 -37.49 -2.36 11.19
CA THR A 48 -38.38 -3.33 11.89
C THR A 48 -38.46 -4.73 11.23
N ALA A 49 -38.77 -5.80 11.99
CA ALA A 49 -38.86 -7.21 11.51
C ALA A 49 -39.94 -8.10 12.19
N THR A 50 -40.39 -9.18 11.52
CA THR A 50 -41.37 -10.20 11.98
C THR A 50 -40.88 -11.65 11.75
N GLY A 51 -41.30 -12.64 12.56
CA GLY A 51 -40.83 -14.06 12.51
C GLY A 51 -39.93 -14.46 13.70
N GLY A 52 -39.45 -15.72 13.80
CA GLY A 52 -38.51 -16.14 14.87
C GLY A 52 -38.98 -15.97 16.34
N LYS A 53 -38.05 -15.73 17.27
CA LYS A 53 -38.31 -15.39 18.69
C LYS A 53 -37.97 -13.90 18.95
N PRO A 54 -38.95 -12.96 18.86
CA PRO A 54 -38.73 -11.51 18.85
C PRO A 54 -38.07 -10.91 20.10
N ALA A 55 -38.14 -11.60 21.24
CA ALA A 55 -37.48 -11.17 22.47
C ALA A 55 -35.94 -11.22 22.40
N ASN A 56 -35.36 -11.81 21.34
CA ASN A 56 -33.92 -12.07 21.21
C ASN A 56 -33.28 -11.40 19.99
N TYR A 57 -33.94 -10.43 19.34
CA TYR A 57 -33.38 -9.77 18.16
C TYR A 57 -32.11 -8.97 18.48
N GLN A 58 -31.15 -9.06 17.57
CA GLN A 58 -29.92 -8.26 17.51
C GLN A 58 -29.75 -7.72 16.09
N TRP A 59 -29.45 -6.41 15.97
CA TRP A 59 -29.34 -5.66 14.72
C TRP A 59 -27.91 -5.19 14.44
N SER A 60 -27.55 -5.07 13.17
CA SER A 60 -26.30 -4.45 12.73
C SER A 60 -26.46 -3.84 11.34
N ALA A 61 -25.61 -2.87 10.97
CA ALA A 61 -25.64 -2.24 9.65
C ALA A 61 -24.24 -1.82 9.16
N THR A 62 -24.08 -1.79 7.83
CA THR A 62 -22.84 -1.38 7.15
C THR A 62 -23.17 -0.44 5.99
N GLY A 63 -22.21 0.40 5.58
CA GLY A 63 -22.37 1.35 4.46
C GLY A 63 -23.07 2.68 4.83
N LEU A 64 -23.16 3.01 6.12
CA LEU A 64 -23.67 4.31 6.59
C LEU A 64 -22.70 5.45 6.25
N PRO A 65 -23.20 6.64 5.83
CA PRO A 65 -22.37 7.84 5.68
C PRO A 65 -21.71 8.23 7.01
N SER A 66 -20.49 8.76 6.93
CA SER A 66 -19.77 9.17 8.14
C SER A 66 -20.60 10.19 8.93
N GLY A 67 -20.82 9.89 10.20
CA GLY A 67 -21.67 10.67 11.09
C GLY A 67 -23.01 10.02 11.41
N LEU A 68 -23.33 8.82 10.87
CA LEU A 68 -24.50 8.00 11.22
C LEU A 68 -24.10 6.59 11.73
N ASP A 69 -24.86 6.03 12.67
CA ASP A 69 -24.64 4.68 13.26
C ASP A 69 -25.96 3.95 13.62
N ILE A 70 -25.97 2.62 13.85
CA ILE A 70 -27.18 1.82 14.20
C ILE A 70 -27.16 1.19 15.60
N GLU A 71 -28.30 1.22 16.30
CA GLU A 71 -28.47 0.64 17.65
C GLU A 71 -28.83 -0.88 17.62
N PRO A 72 -27.99 -1.78 18.17
CA PRO A 72 -28.16 -3.23 18.04
C PRO A 72 -29.40 -3.83 18.69
N SER A 73 -29.99 -3.17 19.69
CA SER A 73 -31.13 -3.69 20.45
C SER A 73 -32.50 -3.18 19.95
N THR A 74 -32.53 -2.09 19.18
CA THR A 74 -33.77 -1.42 18.72
C THR A 74 -33.87 -1.25 17.20
N GLY A 75 -32.74 -1.25 16.48
CA GLY A 75 -32.68 -1.02 15.03
C GLY A 75 -32.76 0.47 14.62
N GLU A 76 -32.40 1.42 15.48
CA GLU A 76 -32.42 2.86 15.14
C GLU A 76 -31.11 3.32 14.49
N ILE A 77 -31.18 4.03 13.36
CA ILE A 77 -30.08 4.72 12.67
C ILE A 77 -30.14 6.23 12.98
N SER A 78 -29.07 6.84 13.49
CA SER A 78 -29.08 8.28 13.86
C SER A 78 -27.69 8.95 13.82
N GLY A 79 -27.68 10.30 13.77
CA GLY A 79 -26.48 11.14 13.82
C GLY A 79 -26.53 12.37 12.87
N THR A 80 -25.39 12.99 12.57
CA THR A 80 -25.31 14.16 11.66
C THR A 80 -24.38 13.84 10.49
N PRO A 81 -24.90 13.78 9.24
CA PRO A 81 -24.07 13.59 8.05
C PRO A 81 -23.03 14.71 7.96
N ALA A 82 -21.76 14.34 7.93
CA ALA A 82 -20.66 15.28 7.93
C ALA A 82 -20.56 16.07 6.61
N SER A 83 -19.98 17.27 6.68
CA SER A 83 -19.57 18.05 5.50
C SER A 83 -18.64 17.21 4.62
N GLY A 84 -18.96 17.09 3.32
CA GLY A 84 -18.26 16.25 2.35
C GLY A 84 -18.88 14.85 2.13
N THR A 85 -20.00 14.51 2.78
CA THR A 85 -20.71 13.23 2.60
C THR A 85 -21.90 13.30 1.64
N ALA A 86 -22.17 14.48 1.05
CA ALA A 86 -23.22 14.70 0.07
C ALA A 86 -23.14 13.70 -1.09
N GLY A 87 -24.16 12.85 -1.20
CA GLY A 87 -24.17 11.73 -2.14
C GLY A 87 -25.13 10.62 -1.74
N SER A 88 -25.19 9.58 -2.57
CA SER A 88 -26.01 8.38 -2.34
C SER A 88 -25.17 7.28 -1.70
N HIS A 89 -25.63 6.76 -0.56
CA HIS A 89 -24.95 5.71 0.21
C HIS A 89 -25.82 4.45 0.25
N THR A 90 -25.23 3.26 0.09
CA THR A 90 -25.94 1.97 0.18
C THR A 90 -25.72 1.37 1.57
N VAL A 91 -26.80 1.20 2.33
CA VAL A 91 -26.78 0.78 3.73
C VAL A 91 -27.38 -0.63 3.85
N THR A 92 -26.58 -1.61 4.22
CA THR A 92 -27.02 -2.99 4.46
C THR A 92 -27.38 -3.17 5.93
N VAL A 93 -28.57 -3.68 6.26
CA VAL A 93 -29.04 -3.92 7.64
C VAL A 93 -29.32 -5.41 7.86
N THR A 94 -28.86 -5.96 8.97
CA THR A 94 -28.96 -7.38 9.37
C THR A 94 -29.70 -7.53 10.70
N VAL A 95 -30.46 -8.61 10.87
CA VAL A 95 -31.11 -9.01 12.13
C VAL A 95 -31.00 -10.51 12.40
N THR A 96 -30.68 -10.89 13.65
CA THR A 96 -30.61 -12.30 14.10
C THR A 96 -31.38 -12.52 15.40
N ASP A 97 -31.97 -13.70 15.60
CA ASP A 97 -32.53 -14.13 16.91
C ASP A 97 -31.58 -15.10 17.67
N GLY A 98 -30.34 -15.20 17.20
CA GLY A 98 -29.31 -16.11 17.69
C GLY A 98 -29.49 -17.57 17.27
N LYS A 99 -30.44 -17.85 16.36
CA LYS A 99 -30.50 -19.11 15.62
C LYS A 99 -30.65 -18.87 14.11
N ARG A 100 -31.37 -17.81 13.72
CA ARG A 100 -31.62 -17.47 12.32
C ARG A 100 -31.37 -16.00 12.07
N THR A 101 -31.11 -15.68 10.80
CA THR A 101 -30.63 -14.37 10.36
C THR A 101 -31.42 -13.89 9.13
N ALA A 102 -31.65 -12.58 9.00
CA ALA A 102 -32.18 -11.94 7.80
C ALA A 102 -31.44 -10.62 7.52
N GLN A 103 -31.27 -10.28 6.25
CA GLN A 103 -30.50 -9.10 5.83
C GLN A 103 -31.20 -8.38 4.65
N LYS A 104 -31.04 -7.04 4.57
CA LYS A 104 -31.62 -6.19 3.52
C LYS A 104 -30.87 -4.87 3.33
N ASP A 105 -30.76 -4.43 2.08
CA ASP A 105 -30.10 -3.17 1.70
C ASP A 105 -31.10 -2.02 1.53
N PHE A 106 -30.63 -0.80 1.80
CA PHE A 106 -31.32 0.48 1.64
C PHE A 106 -30.42 1.52 0.97
N THR A 107 -31.01 2.61 0.51
CA THR A 107 -30.29 3.77 -0.02
C THR A 107 -30.60 5.00 0.83
N LEU A 108 -29.60 5.85 1.11
CA LEU A 108 -29.71 7.11 1.85
C LEU A 108 -29.08 8.27 1.05
N LEU A 109 -29.79 9.40 0.93
CA LEU A 109 -29.42 10.59 0.13
C LEU A 109 -29.20 11.83 1.01
N VAL A 110 -28.15 12.64 0.75
CA VAL A 110 -27.74 13.82 1.56
C VAL A 110 -27.52 15.10 0.72
N TYR A 111 -28.18 16.25 1.03
CA TYR A 111 -28.03 17.57 0.34
C TYR A 111 -26.97 18.52 0.94
N ALA A 112 -26.34 19.41 0.15
CA ALA A 112 -25.31 20.39 0.59
C ALA A 112 -25.88 21.76 1.08
N GLN A 113 -25.10 22.56 1.83
CA GLN A 113 -25.49 23.83 2.52
C GLN A 113 -25.77 25.05 1.60
N LEU A 114 -26.82 25.88 1.87
CA LEU A 114 -27.20 27.09 1.09
C LEU A 114 -26.41 28.37 1.45
N GLN A 115 -25.81 29.06 0.48
CA GLN A 115 -24.91 30.21 0.69
C GLN A 115 -24.99 31.25 -0.46
N ILE A 116 -24.96 32.58 -0.17
CA ILE A 116 -24.73 33.64 -1.19
C ILE A 116 -23.22 33.74 -1.42
N THR A 117 -22.78 33.41 -2.63
CA THR A 117 -21.35 33.22 -2.95
C THR A 117 -20.79 34.21 -3.96
N ALA A 118 -21.65 35.05 -4.55
CA ALA A 118 -21.16 36.11 -5.41
C ALA A 118 -20.60 37.29 -4.63
N THR A 119 -19.52 37.83 -5.19
CA THR A 119 -19.02 39.18 -4.92
C THR A 119 -19.36 40.06 -6.12
N LEU A 120 -19.66 41.35 -5.89
CA LEU A 120 -19.92 42.29 -6.97
C LEU A 120 -18.58 42.79 -7.52
N PRO A 121 -18.30 42.63 -8.82
CA PRO A 121 -17.09 43.18 -9.44
C PRO A 121 -17.08 44.70 -9.34
N ASP A 122 -15.90 45.30 -9.26
CA ASP A 122 -15.80 46.74 -9.47
C ASP A 122 -16.01 47.08 -10.94
N GLY A 123 -16.52 48.28 -11.22
CA GLY A 123 -16.63 48.84 -12.55
C GLY A 123 -15.67 50.01 -12.81
N TYR A 124 -15.60 50.51 -14.04
CA TYR A 124 -14.96 51.78 -14.36
C TYR A 124 -15.89 52.66 -15.21
N GLU A 125 -15.67 53.97 -15.15
CA GLU A 125 -16.43 54.96 -15.87
C GLU A 125 -16.29 54.76 -17.38
N GLY A 126 -17.42 54.83 -18.09
CA GLY A 126 -17.45 54.52 -19.51
C GLY A 126 -17.27 53.03 -19.81
N GLN A 127 -17.17 52.16 -18.78
CA GLN A 127 -17.20 50.72 -18.97
C GLN A 127 -18.55 50.31 -19.54
N THR A 128 -18.46 49.71 -20.71
CA THR A 128 -19.60 49.19 -21.41
C THR A 128 -19.85 47.75 -20.95
N ALA A 129 -21.13 47.40 -20.84
CA ALA A 129 -21.58 46.06 -20.46
C ALA A 129 -21.07 45.57 -19.10
N TYR A 130 -21.14 46.41 -18.06
CA TYR A 130 -20.93 45.95 -16.69
C TYR A 130 -22.07 45.01 -16.28
N SER A 131 -21.73 43.87 -15.68
CA SER A 131 -22.69 42.86 -15.28
C SER A 131 -22.19 42.09 -14.06
N ALA A 132 -23.06 41.92 -13.08
CA ALA A 132 -22.79 41.20 -11.85
C ALA A 132 -24.02 40.38 -11.48
N VAL A 133 -23.90 39.07 -11.67
CA VAL A 133 -24.93 38.10 -11.31
C VAL A 133 -24.64 37.62 -9.90
N LEU A 134 -25.58 37.79 -8.99
CA LEU A 134 -25.52 37.21 -7.67
C LEU A 134 -25.86 35.72 -7.76
N THR A 135 -24.95 34.90 -7.28
CA THR A 135 -25.10 33.44 -7.25
C THR A 135 -25.25 32.99 -5.81
N ALA A 136 -26.10 32.00 -5.64
CA ALA A 136 -26.13 31.20 -4.44
C ALA A 136 -25.71 29.77 -4.79
N THR A 137 -25.16 29.04 -3.84
CA THR A 137 -24.72 27.65 -4.00
C THR A 137 -25.23 26.78 -2.86
N GLY A 138 -25.47 25.51 -3.17
CA GLY A 138 -26.06 24.54 -2.24
C GLY A 138 -27.52 24.83 -1.92
N GLY A 139 -28.10 24.08 -0.97
CA GLY A 139 -29.56 23.92 -0.90
C GLY A 139 -30.11 23.12 -2.08
N THR A 140 -31.40 23.27 -2.37
CA THR A 140 -32.12 22.49 -3.39
C THR A 140 -31.87 22.92 -4.84
N GLY A 141 -31.15 24.02 -5.05
CA GLY A 141 -30.77 24.54 -6.37
C GLY A 141 -31.79 25.46 -7.04
N SER A 142 -32.87 25.86 -6.36
CA SER A 142 -33.79 26.93 -6.83
C SER A 142 -33.79 28.08 -5.83
N TYR A 143 -33.51 29.31 -6.28
CA TYR A 143 -33.33 30.48 -5.39
C TYR A 143 -34.29 31.62 -5.72
N THR A 144 -34.84 32.27 -4.68
CA THR A 144 -35.63 33.52 -4.80
C THR A 144 -34.89 34.67 -4.14
N TRP A 145 -34.67 35.78 -4.87
CA TRP A 145 -33.86 36.93 -4.43
C TRP A 145 -34.66 38.22 -4.20
N SER A 146 -34.16 39.12 -3.34
CA SER A 146 -34.65 40.50 -3.24
C SER A 146 -33.56 41.52 -2.86
N LEU A 147 -33.71 42.77 -3.31
CA LEU A 147 -32.92 43.92 -2.84
C LEU A 147 -33.74 44.64 -1.77
N ARG A 148 -33.22 44.62 -0.54
CA ARG A 148 -33.91 45.18 0.63
C ARG A 148 -33.75 46.69 0.73
N SER A 149 -32.55 47.21 0.46
CA SER A 149 -32.20 48.62 0.58
C SER A 149 -30.93 48.98 -0.20
N GLY A 150 -30.80 50.27 -0.58
CA GLY A 150 -29.70 50.84 -1.38
C GLY A 150 -30.13 51.32 -2.78
N THR A 151 -29.35 52.23 -3.40
CA THR A 151 -29.60 52.81 -4.75
C THR A 151 -28.43 52.54 -5.68
N LEU A 152 -28.72 52.15 -6.92
CA LEU A 152 -27.72 51.79 -7.92
C LEU A 152 -27.18 53.01 -8.69
N PRO A 153 -25.93 52.92 -9.19
CA PRO A 153 -25.34 53.92 -10.07
C PRO A 153 -26.19 54.18 -11.31
N SER A 154 -26.16 55.42 -11.82
CA SER A 154 -26.91 55.76 -13.03
C SER A 154 -26.38 54.96 -14.21
N GLY A 155 -27.26 54.20 -14.86
CA GLY A 155 -26.89 53.29 -15.95
C GLY A 155 -26.94 51.81 -15.57
N LEU A 156 -26.98 51.50 -14.26
CA LEU A 156 -27.17 50.13 -13.75
C LEU A 156 -28.58 49.90 -13.20
N SER A 157 -29.04 48.66 -13.29
CA SER A 157 -30.36 48.23 -12.80
C SER A 157 -30.29 46.87 -12.11
N TRP A 158 -31.18 46.61 -11.14
CA TRP A 158 -31.29 45.34 -10.41
C TRP A 158 -32.49 44.53 -10.92
N ASP A 159 -32.25 43.25 -11.20
CA ASP A 159 -33.27 42.27 -11.55
C ASP A 159 -33.25 41.10 -10.56
N ALA A 160 -34.29 41.02 -9.72
CA ALA A 160 -34.46 39.97 -8.73
C ALA A 160 -34.71 38.57 -9.34
N ALA A 161 -35.27 38.49 -10.55
CA ALA A 161 -35.58 37.20 -11.19
C ALA A 161 -34.33 36.50 -11.72
N THR A 162 -33.31 37.28 -12.05
CA THR A 162 -32.01 36.80 -12.54
C THR A 162 -30.90 37.02 -11.54
N ALA A 163 -31.21 37.57 -10.36
CA ALA A 163 -30.25 37.99 -9.34
C ALA A 163 -29.15 38.91 -9.90
N THR A 164 -29.43 39.69 -10.94
CA THR A 164 -28.41 40.39 -11.72
C THR A 164 -28.47 41.91 -11.53
N ILE A 165 -27.32 42.52 -11.33
CA ILE A 165 -27.07 43.94 -11.58
C ILE A 165 -26.43 44.06 -12.96
N SER A 166 -27.00 44.84 -13.87
CA SER A 166 -26.40 45.01 -15.21
C SER A 166 -26.74 46.35 -15.86
N GLY A 167 -25.88 46.77 -16.79
CA GLY A 167 -26.03 47.97 -17.61
C GLY A 167 -24.69 48.59 -18.01
N ASP A 168 -24.75 49.75 -18.67
CA ASP A 168 -23.57 50.55 -18.98
C ASP A 168 -23.35 51.58 -17.88
N ILE A 169 -22.11 51.68 -17.40
CA ILE A 169 -21.74 52.66 -16.40
C ILE A 169 -21.45 53.98 -17.11
N ALA A 170 -22.19 55.03 -16.80
CA ALA A 170 -21.95 56.35 -17.38
C ALA A 170 -20.62 56.97 -16.89
N ALA A 171 -20.00 57.83 -17.71
CA ALA A 171 -18.84 58.62 -17.27
C ALA A 171 -19.25 59.65 -16.20
N GLY A 172 -18.39 59.89 -15.21
CA GLY A 172 -18.67 60.80 -14.09
C GLY A 172 -19.48 60.21 -12.93
N THR A 173 -19.54 58.88 -12.76
CA THR A 173 -20.28 58.20 -11.68
C THR A 173 -19.40 57.41 -10.70
N ALA A 174 -18.09 57.64 -10.66
CA ALA A 174 -17.16 56.93 -9.77
C ALA A 174 -17.54 57.05 -8.26
N GLY A 175 -17.52 55.93 -7.52
CA GLY A 175 -17.88 55.85 -6.09
C GLY A 175 -18.29 54.46 -5.59
N ASP A 176 -18.45 54.32 -4.25
CA ASP A 176 -18.88 53.09 -3.55
C ASP A 176 -20.41 53.09 -3.26
N TYR A 177 -21.08 51.98 -3.61
CA TYR A 177 -22.54 51.83 -3.53
C TYR A 177 -22.94 50.63 -2.64
N PRO A 178 -23.36 50.87 -1.38
CA PRO A 178 -23.76 49.80 -0.46
C PRO A 178 -25.19 49.28 -0.70
N LEU A 179 -25.36 47.96 -0.77
CA LEU A 179 -26.58 47.25 -1.18
C LEU A 179 -26.85 46.01 -0.30
N GLN A 180 -28.10 45.69 0.01
CA GLN A 180 -28.46 44.55 0.88
C GLN A 180 -29.39 43.55 0.17
N PHE A 181 -28.99 42.27 0.13
CA PHE A 181 -29.64 41.19 -0.63
C PHE A 181 -30.06 40.00 0.24
N GLU A 182 -31.18 39.36 -0.09
CA GLU A 182 -31.75 38.20 0.61
C GLU A 182 -32.04 37.07 -0.39
N VAL A 183 -31.73 35.80 -0.03
CA VAL A 183 -31.97 34.59 -0.85
C VAL A 183 -32.59 33.44 -0.05
N THR A 184 -33.50 32.68 -0.65
CA THR A 184 -34.14 31.48 -0.07
C THR A 184 -34.36 30.37 -1.11
N ASP A 185 -34.36 29.09 -0.70
CA ASP A 185 -34.65 27.92 -1.54
C ASP A 185 -35.93 27.13 -1.17
N GLY A 186 -36.71 27.65 -0.21
CA GLY A 186 -37.87 26.96 0.38
C GLY A 186 -37.57 26.08 1.60
N VAL A 187 -36.29 25.83 1.94
CA VAL A 187 -35.82 25.04 3.12
C VAL A 187 -34.81 25.82 3.99
N GLN A 188 -33.86 26.52 3.38
CA GLN A 188 -32.85 27.38 3.98
C GLN A 188 -33.04 28.85 3.49
N THR A 189 -32.66 29.85 4.31
CA THR A 189 -32.70 31.29 3.96
C THR A 189 -31.43 32.01 4.45
N VAL A 190 -30.85 32.89 3.62
CA VAL A 190 -29.59 33.63 3.88
C VAL A 190 -29.70 35.11 3.43
N VAL A 191 -29.10 36.04 4.19
CA VAL A 191 -29.04 37.49 3.88
C VAL A 191 -27.58 37.94 3.82
N ALA A 192 -27.25 38.80 2.84
CA ALA A 192 -25.90 39.35 2.64
C ALA A 192 -25.94 40.85 2.30
N ASN A 193 -24.97 41.60 2.83
CA ASN A 193 -24.69 42.98 2.41
C ASN A 193 -23.52 42.96 1.44
N LEU A 194 -23.63 43.66 0.30
CA LEU A 194 -22.61 43.75 -0.74
C LEU A 194 -22.44 45.21 -1.17
N THR A 195 -21.24 45.57 -1.62
CA THR A 195 -20.94 46.91 -2.14
C THR A 195 -20.48 46.81 -3.58
N LEU A 196 -20.90 47.75 -4.43
CA LEU A 196 -20.39 47.93 -5.79
C LEU A 196 -19.54 49.21 -5.87
N THR A 197 -18.32 49.12 -6.39
CA THR A 197 -17.42 50.27 -6.57
C THR A 197 -17.18 50.58 -8.05
N VAL A 198 -17.07 51.86 -8.44
CA VAL A 198 -16.79 52.31 -9.83
C VAL A 198 -15.58 53.27 -9.91
N HIS A 199 -14.64 53.04 -10.86
CA HIS A 199 -13.30 53.68 -11.04
C HIS A 199 -13.14 54.58 -12.30
N ALA A 200 -11.98 55.23 -12.52
CA ALA A 200 -11.66 56.15 -13.65
C ALA A 200 -10.59 55.61 -14.68
N GLU A 201 -10.42 56.19 -15.89
CA GLU A 201 -9.65 55.70 -17.10
C GLU A 201 -8.10 56.01 -17.17
N LEU A 202 -7.26 55.27 -17.93
CA LEU A 202 -5.75 55.27 -17.93
C LEU A 202 -4.98 56.16 -18.98
N GLN A 203 -3.86 56.88 -18.62
CA GLN A 203 -3.02 57.79 -19.48
C GLN A 203 -1.47 58.02 -19.10
N ILE A 204 -0.55 58.45 -20.04
CA ILE A 204 0.93 58.84 -19.86
C ILE A 204 1.20 60.39 -19.81
N THR A 205 2.22 60.92 -19.08
CA THR A 205 2.48 62.39 -18.86
C THR A 205 3.87 63.06 -19.19
N THR A 206 4.92 62.40 -19.75
CA THR A 206 6.32 62.98 -19.92
C THR A 206 6.69 63.61 -21.31
N THR A 207 7.61 64.63 -21.39
CA THR A 207 7.95 65.37 -22.65
C THR A 207 9.43 65.71 -23.10
N VAL A 208 10.50 65.90 -22.29
CA VAL A 208 11.90 66.33 -22.74
C VAL A 208 13.08 65.86 -21.83
N LEU A 209 14.35 65.77 -22.34
CA LEU A 209 15.59 65.34 -21.61
C LEU A 209 16.92 66.17 -21.91
N PRO A 210 17.96 66.16 -21.01
CA PRO A 210 19.27 66.92 -21.11
C PRO A 210 20.36 66.45 -22.12
N ASP A 211 21.28 67.34 -22.56
CA ASP A 211 22.44 67.01 -23.44
C ASP A 211 23.73 66.64 -22.67
N GLY A 212 24.73 66.03 -23.34
CA GLY A 212 26.01 65.63 -22.75
C GLY A 212 27.27 65.97 -23.55
N CYS A 213 28.43 65.77 -22.92
CA CYS A 213 29.69 65.65 -23.65
C CYS A 213 30.26 64.25 -23.46
N GLU A 214 31.04 63.84 -24.44
CA GLU A 214 31.67 62.54 -24.41
C GLU A 214 32.52 62.35 -23.15
N GLY A 215 32.11 61.38 -22.32
CA GLY A 215 32.82 60.95 -21.14
C GLY A 215 32.32 61.61 -19.87
N GLN A 216 31.19 62.29 -19.93
CA GLN A 216 30.56 62.87 -18.75
C GLN A 216 30.02 61.78 -17.81
N THR A 217 30.52 61.74 -16.58
CA THR A 217 30.00 60.89 -15.51
C THR A 217 28.92 61.60 -14.68
N GLY A 218 27.93 60.86 -14.19
CA GLY A 218 26.83 61.21 -13.28
C GLY A 218 25.49 61.62 -13.89
N TYR A 219 25.01 61.07 -15.01
CA TYR A 219 23.75 61.55 -15.63
C TYR A 219 22.49 60.77 -15.08
N SER A 220 21.28 61.36 -15.04
CA SER A 220 20.04 60.67 -14.56
C SER A 220 18.69 61.36 -14.89
N ALA A 221 17.56 60.62 -14.98
CA ALA A 221 16.15 61.09 -15.23
C ALA A 221 15.00 60.04 -14.91
N THR A 222 13.67 60.37 -14.83
CA THR A 222 12.57 59.37 -14.53
C THR A 222 11.19 59.67 -15.20
N LEU A 223 10.39 58.63 -15.57
CA LEU A 223 9.08 58.68 -16.29
C LEU A 223 7.81 58.31 -15.43
N THR A 224 6.58 58.80 -15.77
CA THR A 224 5.33 58.77 -14.91
C THR A 224 3.91 58.70 -15.61
N ALA A 225 2.85 58.07 -14.99
CA ALA A 225 1.44 57.81 -15.51
C ALA A 225 0.27 57.84 -14.45
N ALA A 226 -1.04 57.88 -14.85
CA ALA A 226 -2.25 57.98 -13.97
C ALA A 226 -3.59 57.37 -14.50
N GLY A 227 -4.48 56.91 -13.59
CA GLY A 227 -5.83 56.35 -13.87
C GLY A 227 -5.91 54.81 -13.90
N GLY A 228 -7.07 54.20 -14.19
CA GLY A 228 -7.22 52.73 -14.34
C GLY A 228 -7.48 51.97 -13.03
N THR A 229 -7.38 50.64 -13.08
CA THR A 229 -7.72 49.77 -11.93
C THR A 229 -6.54 48.93 -11.42
N GLY A 230 -5.41 48.91 -12.14
CA GLY A 230 -4.27 48.02 -11.85
C GLY A 230 -2.90 48.70 -11.74
N SER A 231 -1.87 47.92 -11.38
CA SER A 231 -0.50 48.40 -11.19
C SER A 231 0.25 48.62 -12.51
N TYR A 232 1.08 49.66 -12.59
CA TYR A 232 1.74 50.09 -13.83
C TYR A 232 3.05 49.35 -14.11
N SER A 233 3.27 49.03 -15.38
CA SER A 233 4.55 48.51 -15.88
C SER A 233 4.98 49.24 -17.16
N TRP A 234 6.23 49.72 -17.19
CA TRP A 234 6.79 50.53 -18.28
C TRP A 234 7.79 49.75 -19.14
N SER A 235 7.88 50.13 -20.41
CA SER A 235 8.91 49.63 -21.32
C SER A 235 9.27 50.67 -22.38
N ILE A 236 10.45 50.54 -23.00
CA ILE A 236 10.73 51.20 -24.28
C ILE A 236 10.10 50.35 -25.37
N ALA A 237 9.12 50.92 -26.07
CA ALA A 237 8.48 50.30 -27.22
C ALA A 237 9.39 50.32 -28.46
N SER A 238 10.20 51.37 -28.64
CA SER A 238 11.17 51.45 -29.75
C SER A 238 12.25 52.53 -29.55
N GLY A 239 13.44 52.35 -30.13
CA GLY A 239 14.56 53.31 -30.07
C GLY A 239 15.48 53.14 -28.86
N SER A 240 16.50 53.98 -28.74
CA SER A 240 17.54 53.81 -27.71
C SER A 240 18.07 55.12 -27.18
N LEU A 241 18.64 55.03 -25.99
CA LEU A 241 19.23 56.11 -25.21
C LEU A 241 20.72 56.30 -25.49
N PRO A 242 21.31 57.45 -25.09
CA PRO A 242 22.75 57.64 -25.12
C PRO A 242 23.42 56.53 -24.31
N PRO A 243 24.42 55.82 -24.87
CA PRO A 243 24.96 54.62 -24.26
C PRO A 243 25.40 54.89 -22.83
N LEU A 244 25.00 53.99 -21.92
CA LEU A 244 25.09 54.08 -20.46
C LEU A 244 23.92 54.80 -19.75
N LEU A 245 22.99 55.42 -20.49
CA LEU A 245 21.75 55.98 -19.95
C LEU A 245 20.59 55.00 -19.90
N ASN A 246 20.06 54.94 -18.69
CA ASN A 246 19.16 53.99 -18.07
C ASN A 246 17.70 54.00 -18.46
N PHE A 247 17.05 52.84 -18.55
CA PHE A 247 15.59 52.76 -18.38
C PHE A 247 15.15 51.45 -17.74
N ASP A 248 14.34 51.51 -16.69
CA ASP A 248 13.80 50.33 -16.01
C ASP A 248 12.25 50.33 -16.02
N SER A 249 11.67 49.27 -15.45
CA SER A 249 10.21 49.12 -15.36
C SER A 249 9.54 50.12 -14.42
N SER A 250 10.32 50.88 -13.64
CA SER A 250 9.85 52.04 -12.88
C SER A 250 9.84 53.32 -13.72
N GLY A 251 10.60 53.34 -14.83
CA GLY A 251 10.76 54.47 -15.72
C GLY A 251 12.09 55.23 -15.59
N LEU A 252 13.15 54.65 -15.03
CA LEU A 252 14.38 55.39 -14.64
C LEU A 252 15.50 55.45 -15.70
N ILE A 253 15.62 56.64 -16.30
CA ILE A 253 16.69 57.40 -17.03
C ILE A 253 18.13 57.51 -16.54
N SER A 254 18.80 56.53 -15.94
CA SER A 254 20.03 56.83 -15.19
C SER A 254 21.35 56.26 -15.69
N GLY A 255 22.40 56.97 -15.34
CA GLY A 255 23.75 56.61 -15.66
C GLY A 255 24.41 57.71 -16.48
N ASP A 256 25.55 57.41 -17.02
CA ASP A 256 26.48 58.44 -17.44
C ASP A 256 26.48 58.55 -18.97
N ILE A 257 27.22 59.49 -19.56
CA ILE A 257 27.28 59.66 -21.01
C ILE A 257 28.60 59.18 -21.55
N ALA A 258 28.47 58.14 -22.36
CA ALA A 258 29.61 57.53 -22.98
C ALA A 258 30.45 58.54 -23.80
N SER A 259 31.77 58.34 -23.74
CA SER A 259 32.82 59.13 -24.41
C SER A 259 32.96 58.96 -25.92
N THR A 260 32.02 58.26 -26.53
CA THR A 260 31.80 58.15 -27.99
C THR A 260 30.36 58.51 -28.39
N ALA A 261 29.56 58.97 -27.41
CA ALA A 261 28.13 59.14 -27.58
C ALA A 261 27.76 60.26 -28.57
N SER A 262 28.70 61.11 -29.02
CA SER A 262 28.44 62.11 -30.06
C SER A 262 28.16 61.49 -31.43
N SER A 263 28.71 60.31 -31.72
CA SER A 263 28.55 59.62 -33.01
C SER A 263 27.12 59.15 -33.28
N GLY A 264 26.42 58.71 -32.24
CA GLY A 264 25.00 58.34 -32.26
C GLY A 264 24.09 59.48 -31.83
N SER A 265 24.66 60.67 -31.67
CA SER A 265 23.92 61.81 -31.22
C SER A 265 23.20 62.52 -32.37
N PRO A 266 21.91 62.88 -32.21
CA PRO A 266 21.05 62.65 -31.04
C PRO A 266 20.33 61.29 -31.03
N TYR A 267 20.01 60.82 -29.81
CA TYR A 267 19.35 59.54 -29.49
C TYR A 267 17.83 59.69 -29.34
N ASN A 268 17.00 58.88 -30.02
CA ASN A 268 15.52 58.98 -29.99
C ASN A 268 14.85 57.63 -29.61
N PHE A 269 13.77 57.65 -28.80
CA PHE A 269 13.05 56.46 -28.29
C PHE A 269 11.56 56.69 -27.93
N THR A 270 10.78 55.62 -27.76
CA THR A 270 9.33 55.55 -27.52
C THR A 270 9.05 54.61 -26.34
N VAL A 271 8.10 54.92 -25.47
CA VAL A 271 7.78 54.18 -24.24
C VAL A 271 6.32 53.74 -24.17
N GLU A 272 6.02 52.60 -23.53
CA GLU A 272 4.67 52.01 -23.30
C GLU A 272 4.38 51.83 -21.79
N VAL A 273 3.13 52.07 -21.37
CA VAL A 273 2.59 51.73 -20.03
C VAL A 273 1.30 50.91 -20.11
N THR A 274 1.11 49.97 -19.18
CA THR A 274 -0.08 49.09 -19.06
C THR A 274 -0.54 48.96 -17.60
N ASP A 275 -1.86 48.88 -17.34
CA ASP A 275 -2.45 48.55 -16.01
C ASP A 275 -3.04 47.13 -15.95
N GLY A 276 -2.94 46.36 -17.04
CA GLY A 276 -3.43 44.99 -17.17
C GLY A 276 -4.80 44.89 -17.84
N GLN A 277 -5.49 46.01 -18.02
CA GLN A 277 -6.78 46.10 -18.73
C GLN A 277 -6.71 47.12 -19.89
N GLN A 278 -5.87 48.16 -19.77
CA GLN A 278 -5.68 49.27 -20.71
C GLN A 278 -4.19 49.47 -21.06
N LYS A 279 -3.89 49.99 -22.27
CA LYS A 279 -2.52 50.24 -22.76
C LYS A 279 -2.36 51.60 -23.50
N VAL A 280 -1.23 52.31 -23.27
CA VAL A 280 -0.89 53.65 -23.85
C VAL A 280 0.63 53.82 -24.15
N GLN A 281 1.04 54.61 -25.18
CA GLN A 281 2.46 54.86 -25.62
C GLN A 281 2.84 56.35 -25.93
N ALA A 282 4.15 56.76 -25.93
CA ALA A 282 4.71 58.12 -26.26
C ALA A 282 6.24 58.21 -26.65
N ASN A 283 6.77 59.29 -27.32
CA ASN A 283 8.16 59.44 -27.91
C ASN A 283 9.11 60.53 -27.25
N LEU A 284 10.47 60.35 -27.18
CA LEU A 284 11.53 61.15 -26.46
C LEU A 284 13.00 61.10 -27.04
N SER A 285 13.97 62.01 -26.67
CA SER A 285 15.38 62.06 -27.19
C SER A 285 16.52 62.82 -26.39
N ILE A 286 17.85 62.64 -26.67
CA ILE A 286 19.07 63.30 -26.03
C ILE A 286 20.30 63.56 -26.99
N THR A 287 21.05 64.70 -26.92
CA THR A 287 22.25 65.06 -27.77
C THR A 287 23.62 65.08 -27.03
N VAL A 288 24.77 64.85 -27.70
CA VAL A 288 26.12 64.73 -27.13
C VAL A 288 27.22 65.31 -28.05
N TYR A 289 28.14 66.17 -27.55
CA TYR A 289 29.29 66.72 -28.31
C TYR A 289 30.62 65.96 -28.09
N ALA A 290 31.45 65.86 -29.15
CA ALA A 290 32.74 65.19 -29.09
C ALA A 290 33.74 65.92 -28.18
N GLN A 291 34.68 65.17 -27.62
CA GLN A 291 35.67 65.75 -26.71
C GLN A 291 36.55 66.79 -27.44
N LEU A 292 36.79 67.96 -26.85
CA LEU A 292 37.74 68.94 -27.39
C LEU A 292 39.15 68.39 -27.23
N GLN A 293 39.96 68.35 -28.29
CA GLN A 293 41.32 67.78 -28.25
C GLN A 293 42.31 68.53 -29.17
N ILE A 294 43.55 68.73 -28.71
CA ILE A 294 44.67 69.14 -29.58
C ILE A 294 45.11 67.89 -30.35
N THR A 295 45.00 67.90 -31.68
CA THR A 295 45.24 66.73 -32.55
C THR A 295 46.68 66.58 -33.01
N THR A 296 47.52 67.58 -32.77
CA THR A 296 48.96 67.36 -32.95
C THR A 296 49.45 66.50 -31.80
N THR A 297 49.84 65.29 -32.16
CA THR A 297 50.19 64.24 -31.21
C THR A 297 51.69 64.13 -30.95
N SER A 298 52.54 64.66 -31.85
CA SER A 298 53.98 64.69 -31.69
C SER A 298 54.62 65.78 -32.54
N LEU A 299 55.82 66.18 -32.13
CA LEU A 299 56.73 66.97 -32.96
C LEU A 299 57.66 65.99 -33.70
N PRO A 300 58.00 66.20 -34.99
CA PRO A 300 58.99 65.37 -35.69
C PRO A 300 60.27 65.22 -34.86
N SER A 301 60.96 64.08 -34.91
CA SER A 301 62.16 63.92 -34.11
C SER A 301 63.40 64.51 -34.77
N GLY A 302 64.33 64.97 -33.94
CA GLY A 302 65.70 65.30 -34.32
C GLY A 302 66.65 64.10 -34.18
N TYR A 303 67.89 64.18 -34.64
CA TYR A 303 69.02 63.38 -34.14
C TYR A 303 70.21 64.29 -33.84
N GLU A 304 71.10 63.85 -32.95
CA GLU A 304 72.27 64.65 -32.60
C GLU A 304 73.10 64.98 -33.86
N GLY A 305 73.26 66.28 -34.12
CA GLY A 305 73.95 66.80 -35.31
C GLY A 305 73.07 67.01 -36.55
N GLN A 306 71.74 66.91 -36.44
CA GLN A 306 70.80 67.15 -37.54
C GLN A 306 70.57 68.65 -37.83
N GLY A 307 70.72 69.10 -39.07
CA GLY A 307 70.35 70.46 -39.52
C GLY A 307 68.97 70.56 -40.18
N GLY A 308 68.26 71.68 -40.03
CA GLY A 308 67.08 72.10 -40.83
C GLY A 308 65.68 71.66 -40.37
N TYR A 309 65.40 71.66 -39.08
CA TYR A 309 64.20 71.12 -38.42
C TYR A 309 62.95 72.08 -38.35
N SER A 310 61.69 71.58 -38.46
CA SER A 310 60.42 72.38 -38.32
C SER A 310 59.13 71.56 -38.01
N ALA A 311 58.12 72.15 -37.34
CA ALA A 311 56.86 71.49 -36.89
C ALA A 311 55.64 72.45 -36.66
N ALA A 312 54.37 72.00 -36.79
CA ALA A 312 53.13 72.78 -36.58
C ALA A 312 52.10 72.06 -35.66
N ILE A 313 51.20 72.80 -34.97
CA ILE A 313 50.23 72.32 -33.96
C ILE A 313 48.77 72.66 -34.35
N VAL A 314 47.81 71.73 -34.13
CA VAL A 314 46.42 71.74 -34.64
C VAL A 314 45.45 71.09 -33.61
N ALA A 315 44.15 71.43 -33.60
CA ALA A 315 43.09 70.85 -32.72
C ALA A 315 41.82 70.43 -33.47
N SER A 316 41.00 69.56 -32.84
CA SER A 316 39.70 69.07 -33.33
C SER A 316 38.74 68.70 -32.18
N GLY A 317 37.45 68.54 -32.49
CA GLY A 317 36.42 68.16 -31.51
C GLY A 317 35.87 69.34 -30.69
N GLY A 318 34.98 69.06 -29.75
CA GLY A 318 34.25 70.11 -29.05
C GLY A 318 33.50 71.03 -30.00
N ASN A 319 33.27 72.25 -29.56
CA ASN A 319 32.65 73.28 -30.39
C ASN A 319 33.72 74.07 -31.15
N SER A 320 34.09 73.62 -32.35
CA SER A 320 35.17 74.19 -33.15
C SER A 320 35.02 75.66 -33.55
N ALA A 321 33.83 76.25 -33.41
CA ALA A 321 33.62 77.67 -33.69
C ALA A 321 34.34 78.62 -32.69
N ASN A 322 34.91 78.10 -31.58
CA ASN A 322 35.35 78.90 -30.43
C ASN A 322 36.83 78.69 -29.97
N TYR A 323 37.75 78.16 -30.81
CA TYR A 323 39.14 77.83 -30.38
C TYR A 323 40.08 79.03 -30.10
N ALA A 324 40.98 78.93 -29.10
CA ALA A 324 42.06 79.90 -28.78
C ALA A 324 43.33 79.27 -28.16
N TRP A 325 44.56 79.64 -28.59
CA TRP A 325 45.85 78.91 -28.33
C TRP A 325 46.95 79.60 -27.48
N SER A 326 47.79 78.82 -26.76
CA SER A 326 49.05 79.30 -26.09
C SER A 326 50.14 78.21 -25.92
N MET A 327 51.43 78.58 -25.67
CA MET A 327 52.58 77.67 -25.43
C MET A 327 53.47 78.06 -24.23
N SER A 328 53.98 77.09 -23.47
CA SER A 328 55.05 77.24 -22.46
C SER A 328 56.10 76.10 -22.44
N GLY A 329 57.40 76.41 -22.33
CA GLY A 329 58.51 75.41 -22.29
C GLY A 329 59.86 75.96 -22.81
N THR A 330 60.94 75.13 -22.79
CA THR A 330 62.30 75.50 -23.30
C THR A 330 62.66 74.66 -24.52
N LEU A 331 63.12 75.28 -25.60
CA LEU A 331 63.51 74.60 -26.86
C LEU A 331 65.01 74.22 -26.90
N PRO A 332 65.42 73.19 -27.67
CA PRO A 332 66.82 72.88 -27.92
C PRO A 332 67.57 74.06 -28.53
N SER A 333 68.88 74.12 -28.28
CA SER A 333 69.72 75.19 -28.80
C SER A 333 69.68 75.19 -30.33
N GLY A 334 68.96 76.16 -30.89
CA GLY A 334 68.76 76.33 -32.32
C GLY A 334 67.31 76.49 -32.80
N LEU A 335 66.26 76.30 -31.97
CA LEU A 335 64.82 76.35 -32.38
C LEU A 335 63.95 77.49 -31.75
N SER A 336 62.76 77.84 -32.31
CA SER A 336 61.79 78.92 -31.86
C SER A 336 60.25 78.68 -32.14
N TRP A 337 59.25 79.41 -31.54
CA TRP A 337 57.75 79.22 -31.62
C TRP A 337 56.87 80.45 -32.05
N ASP A 338 55.76 80.24 -32.80
CA ASP A 338 54.71 81.23 -33.18
C ASP A 338 53.25 80.78 -32.84
N ALA A 339 52.46 81.62 -32.16
CA ALA A 339 51.12 81.28 -31.63
C ALA A 339 49.92 81.55 -32.56
N ALA A 340 50.04 82.44 -33.56
CA ALA A 340 48.93 82.72 -34.49
C ALA A 340 48.73 81.60 -35.51
N THR A 341 49.82 80.92 -35.85
CA THR A 341 49.88 79.78 -36.78
C THR A 341 50.16 78.45 -36.08
N ALA A 342 50.59 78.50 -34.82
CA ALA A 342 50.94 77.38 -33.98
C ALA A 342 52.15 76.54 -34.50
N THR A 343 53.36 77.11 -34.70
CA THR A 343 54.54 76.43 -35.33
C THR A 343 55.93 76.60 -34.64
N ILE A 344 56.87 75.62 -34.80
CA ILE A 344 58.28 75.55 -34.32
C ILE A 344 59.32 75.36 -35.48
N SER A 345 60.56 75.92 -35.45
CA SER A 345 61.64 75.66 -36.46
C SER A 345 63.12 76.04 -36.09
N GLY A 346 64.17 75.45 -36.74
CA GLY A 346 65.65 75.73 -36.62
C GLY A 346 66.66 74.52 -36.79
N ASP A 347 67.94 74.58 -36.34
CA ASP A 347 68.97 73.47 -36.42
C ASP A 347 69.23 72.76 -35.05
N ILE A 348 69.66 71.47 -35.02
CA ILE A 348 69.82 70.66 -33.78
C ILE A 348 71.29 70.26 -33.50
N ALA A 349 71.84 70.62 -32.33
CA ALA A 349 73.24 70.41 -31.97
C ALA A 349 73.56 69.00 -31.40
N ALA A 350 74.82 68.54 -31.47
CA ALA A 350 75.26 67.26 -30.88
C ALA A 350 75.34 67.32 -29.34
N GLY A 351 75.14 66.20 -28.65
CA GLY A 351 75.04 66.15 -27.17
C GLY A 351 73.74 66.71 -26.59
N THR A 352 72.73 66.95 -27.44
CA THR A 352 71.40 67.44 -27.05
C THR A 352 70.31 66.38 -27.19
N ALA A 353 70.71 65.11 -27.37
CA ALA A 353 69.80 63.97 -27.32
C ALA A 353 69.03 64.02 -26.01
N GLY A 354 67.73 63.98 -26.15
CA GLY A 354 66.84 64.23 -25.04
C GLY A 354 65.54 64.85 -25.48
N ASP A 355 64.69 64.95 -24.47
CA ASP A 355 63.29 65.27 -24.60
C ASP A 355 63.05 66.69 -24.09
N TYR A 356 62.56 67.56 -24.96
CA TYR A 356 62.22 68.95 -24.63
C TYR A 356 60.71 69.10 -24.50
N PRO A 357 60.16 69.08 -23.28
CA PRO A 357 58.71 69.16 -23.05
C PRO A 357 58.20 70.59 -23.23
N LEU A 358 57.16 70.75 -24.04
CA LEU A 358 56.49 72.01 -24.35
C LEU A 358 54.99 71.82 -24.12
N ARG A 359 54.36 72.74 -23.42
CA ARG A 359 52.92 72.72 -23.09
C ARG A 359 52.15 73.64 -24.01
N PHE A 360 51.13 73.13 -24.67
CA PHE A 360 50.20 73.85 -25.53
C PHE A 360 48.78 73.78 -24.94
N GLU A 361 47.99 74.85 -25.06
CA GLU A 361 46.64 74.93 -24.48
C GLU A 361 45.61 75.48 -25.49
N VAL A 362 44.41 74.88 -25.55
CA VAL A 362 43.26 75.30 -26.37
C VAL A 362 41.90 75.11 -25.64
N THR A 363 40.92 76.00 -25.84
CA THR A 363 39.57 75.95 -25.21
C THR A 363 38.44 76.23 -26.21
N ASP A 364 37.21 75.73 -25.97
CA ASP A 364 36.01 75.93 -26.84
C ASP A 364 34.77 76.57 -26.13
N GLY A 365 34.87 76.90 -24.85
CA GLY A 365 33.78 77.48 -24.04
C GLY A 365 32.95 76.48 -23.22
N MET A 366 33.07 75.17 -23.43
CA MET A 366 32.57 74.11 -22.53
C MET A 366 33.69 73.21 -22.02
N GLN A 367 34.69 72.98 -22.87
CA GLN A 367 35.85 72.12 -22.65
C GLN A 367 37.13 72.94 -22.82
N THR A 368 38.16 72.58 -22.07
CA THR A 368 39.52 73.13 -22.22
C THR A 368 40.48 71.97 -22.21
N VAL A 369 41.44 72.00 -23.13
CA VAL A 369 42.43 70.94 -23.31
C VAL A 369 43.81 71.51 -23.44
N VAL A 370 44.74 70.74 -22.90
CA VAL A 370 46.16 71.03 -22.92
C VAL A 370 46.87 69.82 -23.51
N ALA A 371 47.84 70.07 -24.36
CA ALA A 371 48.72 69.06 -24.90
C ALA A 371 50.15 69.42 -24.55
N ASN A 372 50.79 68.57 -23.75
CA ASN A 372 52.22 68.65 -23.53
C ASN A 372 52.89 67.80 -24.60
N LEU A 373 53.56 68.43 -25.56
CA LEU A 373 54.31 67.75 -26.62
C LEU A 373 55.80 67.91 -26.37
N THR A 374 56.53 66.83 -26.57
CA THR A 374 57.97 66.79 -26.40
C THR A 374 58.62 66.80 -27.77
N LEU A 375 59.64 67.64 -27.95
CA LEU A 375 60.55 67.51 -29.07
C LEU A 375 61.71 66.59 -28.65
N THR A 376 61.76 65.40 -29.24
CA THR A 376 62.80 64.39 -29.00
C THR A 376 63.92 64.54 -30.02
N VAL A 377 65.16 64.59 -29.53
CA VAL A 377 66.37 64.45 -30.33
C VAL A 377 66.96 63.07 -30.04
N HIS A 378 67.06 62.22 -31.06
CA HIS A 378 67.43 60.80 -30.96
C HIS A 378 68.93 60.55 -30.80
N ALA A 379 69.21 59.46 -30.10
CA ALA A 379 70.53 58.86 -29.91
C ALA A 379 70.79 57.70 -30.92
N GLU A 380 71.96 57.07 -30.83
CA GLU A 380 72.50 56.06 -31.77
C GLU A 380 71.83 54.66 -31.69
N MET A 381 71.81 53.86 -32.77
CA MET A 381 71.02 52.62 -33.02
C MET A 381 71.55 51.29 -32.40
N GLN A 382 70.65 50.43 -31.87
CA GLN A 382 70.86 49.09 -31.27
C GLN A 382 69.66 48.12 -31.39
N ILE A 383 69.85 46.78 -31.48
CA ILE A 383 68.73 45.80 -31.36
C ILE A 383 68.37 45.60 -29.89
N THR A 384 67.08 45.68 -29.57
CA THR A 384 66.58 45.57 -28.18
C THR A 384 65.70 44.37 -27.93
N THR A 385 65.35 43.58 -28.94
CA THR A 385 64.70 42.30 -28.68
C THR A 385 65.61 41.45 -27.81
N THR A 386 65.10 41.10 -26.63
CA THR A 386 65.79 40.27 -25.65
C THR A 386 65.27 38.84 -25.67
N SER A 387 64.02 38.62 -26.09
CA SER A 387 63.37 37.32 -26.26
C SER A 387 62.20 37.43 -27.24
N LEU A 388 61.78 36.30 -27.82
CA LEU A 388 60.62 36.21 -28.72
C LEU A 388 59.48 35.42 -28.08
N PRO A 389 58.21 35.65 -28.48
CA PRO A 389 57.09 34.86 -28.03
C PRO A 389 57.31 33.40 -28.36
N ASP A 390 56.99 32.54 -27.41
CA ASP A 390 56.97 31.12 -27.68
C ASP A 390 55.79 30.79 -28.60
N GLY A 391 55.94 29.78 -29.45
CA GLY A 391 54.86 29.26 -30.30
C GLY A 391 54.35 27.91 -29.81
N TYR A 392 53.44 27.28 -30.55
CA TYR A 392 53.01 25.91 -30.27
C TYR A 392 52.90 25.04 -31.53
N ASP A 393 52.90 23.71 -31.33
CA ASP A 393 52.81 22.76 -32.43
C ASP A 393 51.54 22.96 -33.25
N GLY A 394 51.71 23.12 -34.56
CA GLY A 394 50.59 23.26 -35.49
C GLY A 394 49.97 24.66 -35.49
N GLU A 395 50.55 25.61 -34.73
CA GLU A 395 50.10 27.00 -34.66
C GLU A 395 50.08 27.61 -36.06
N THR A 396 48.89 27.95 -36.54
CA THR A 396 48.73 28.64 -37.83
C THR A 396 48.83 30.15 -37.63
N GLY A 397 49.67 30.82 -38.41
CA GLY A 397 49.81 32.28 -38.38
C GLY A 397 50.64 32.83 -37.21
N TYR A 398 51.58 32.05 -36.66
CA TYR A 398 52.57 32.57 -35.71
C TYR A 398 53.26 33.80 -36.32
N SER A 399 53.42 34.85 -35.51
CA SER A 399 54.03 36.10 -35.95
C SER A 399 54.69 36.80 -34.76
N ALA A 400 56.01 37.03 -34.84
CA ALA A 400 56.76 37.76 -33.84
C ALA A 400 57.66 38.80 -34.50
N THR A 401 57.58 40.05 -34.04
CA THR A 401 58.31 41.16 -34.65
C THR A 401 59.54 41.51 -33.83
N LEU A 402 60.69 41.53 -34.50
CA LEU A 402 61.94 42.01 -33.94
C LEU A 402 61.95 43.54 -33.83
N THR A 403 62.61 44.04 -32.80
CA THR A 403 62.62 45.45 -32.39
C THR A 403 64.02 45.93 -32.06
N ALA A 404 64.33 47.13 -32.52
CA ALA A 404 65.57 47.85 -32.28
C ALA A 404 65.24 49.26 -31.77
N THR A 405 66.14 49.89 -31.03
CA THR A 405 66.03 51.27 -30.53
C THR A 405 67.19 52.12 -31.01
N GLY A 406 66.99 53.43 -31.08
CA GLY A 406 67.97 54.36 -31.65
C GLY A 406 68.05 54.28 -33.18
N GLY A 407 68.70 55.27 -33.79
CA GLY A 407 68.56 55.51 -35.23
C GLY A 407 67.20 56.13 -35.57
N ALA A 408 67.00 56.43 -36.85
CA ALA A 408 65.81 57.09 -37.34
C ALA A 408 65.41 56.52 -38.71
N GLY A 409 64.50 55.55 -38.71
CA GLY A 409 63.92 55.00 -39.94
C GLY A 409 63.38 53.59 -39.78
N SER A 410 62.82 53.07 -40.88
CA SER A 410 62.29 51.71 -40.95
C SER A 410 63.43 50.71 -40.98
N TYR A 411 63.38 49.75 -40.07
CA TYR A 411 64.39 48.73 -39.92
C TYR A 411 64.28 47.62 -40.98
N SER A 412 65.40 47.22 -41.56
CA SER A 412 65.54 46.03 -42.40
C SER A 412 66.36 44.96 -41.68
N TRP A 413 65.91 43.71 -41.74
CA TRP A 413 66.27 42.62 -40.86
C TRP A 413 66.69 41.35 -41.61
N ASN A 414 67.58 40.53 -41.04
CA ASN A 414 67.98 39.24 -41.61
C ASN A 414 68.45 38.25 -40.53
N ILE A 415 68.25 36.94 -40.75
CA ILE A 415 68.83 35.90 -39.88
C ILE A 415 70.30 35.70 -40.29
N ALA A 416 71.21 36.08 -39.40
CA ALA A 416 72.64 36.00 -39.64
C ALA A 416 73.20 34.58 -39.42
N SER A 417 72.65 33.81 -38.46
CA SER A 417 73.01 32.38 -38.22
C SER A 417 71.97 31.63 -37.37
N GLY A 418 71.94 30.29 -37.41
CA GLY A 418 70.91 29.46 -36.74
C GLY A 418 69.65 29.23 -37.59
N ASN A 419 68.66 28.50 -37.06
CA ASN A 419 67.42 28.17 -37.78
C ASN A 419 66.18 28.59 -36.97
N LEU A 420 65.17 29.12 -37.66
CA LEU A 420 63.82 29.30 -37.12
C LEU A 420 63.11 27.94 -36.99
N PRO A 421 62.06 27.84 -36.14
CA PRO A 421 61.13 26.72 -36.17
C PRO A 421 60.65 26.42 -37.61
N PRO A 422 60.46 25.14 -37.99
CA PRO A 422 60.08 24.76 -39.35
C PRO A 422 58.84 25.53 -39.82
N ASN A 423 58.89 26.01 -41.06
CA ASN A 423 57.88 26.81 -41.77
C ASN A 423 57.72 28.28 -41.33
N LEU A 424 58.48 28.76 -40.34
CA LEU A 424 58.59 30.20 -40.05
C LEU A 424 59.61 30.90 -40.95
N ILE A 425 59.29 32.11 -41.39
CA ILE A 425 60.08 32.95 -42.29
C ILE A 425 60.24 34.35 -41.69
N LEU A 426 61.45 34.89 -41.67
CA LEU A 426 61.69 36.30 -41.34
C LEU A 426 61.45 37.20 -42.55
N ASP A 427 60.49 38.11 -42.45
CA ASP A 427 60.32 39.22 -43.39
C ASP A 427 61.37 40.30 -43.11
N SER A 428 62.29 40.41 -44.07
CA SER A 428 63.43 41.30 -44.01
C SER A 428 63.12 42.81 -43.99
N SER A 429 61.87 43.22 -44.21
CA SER A 429 61.47 44.63 -44.23
C SER A 429 60.70 45.07 -42.99
N THR A 430 60.19 44.10 -42.23
CA THR A 430 59.35 44.35 -41.05
C THR A 430 59.97 43.79 -39.77
N GLY A 431 60.94 42.88 -39.89
CA GLY A 431 61.49 42.16 -38.75
C GLY A 431 60.55 41.09 -38.22
N VAL A 432 59.45 40.82 -38.93
CA VAL A 432 58.43 39.85 -38.52
C VAL A 432 58.88 38.45 -38.92
N ILE A 433 59.08 37.59 -37.94
CA ILE A 433 59.15 36.15 -38.13
C ILE A 433 57.72 35.64 -38.16
N SER A 434 57.26 35.13 -39.29
CA SER A 434 55.89 34.63 -39.45
C SER A 434 55.77 33.38 -40.31
N GLY A 435 54.68 32.64 -40.11
CA GLY A 435 54.36 31.39 -40.80
C GLY A 435 53.56 30.46 -39.90
N ASP A 436 53.23 29.29 -40.42
CA ASP A 436 52.59 28.24 -39.61
C ASP A 436 53.69 27.39 -38.98
N ILE A 437 53.68 27.20 -37.66
CA ILE A 437 54.63 26.31 -36.99
C ILE A 437 54.22 24.86 -37.27
N ALA A 438 55.17 24.03 -37.73
CA ALA A 438 54.88 22.62 -37.99
C ALA A 438 54.33 21.89 -36.75
N SER A 439 53.41 20.94 -36.95
CA SER A 439 52.70 20.19 -35.91
C SER A 439 53.55 19.23 -35.06
N ASN A 440 54.87 19.33 -35.12
CA ASN A 440 55.82 18.53 -34.34
C ASN A 440 57.12 19.32 -34.02
N ALA A 441 57.07 20.65 -34.12
CA ALA A 441 58.21 21.53 -33.92
C ALA A 441 58.69 21.57 -32.45
N SER A 442 57.82 21.30 -31.47
CA SER A 442 58.14 21.26 -30.03
C SER A 442 59.24 20.26 -29.68
N ALA A 443 59.36 19.16 -30.44
CA ALA A 443 60.36 18.11 -30.21
C ALA A 443 61.82 18.59 -30.28
N ASN A 444 62.10 19.70 -30.98
CA ASN A 444 63.45 20.29 -31.09
C ASN A 444 63.53 21.71 -30.50
N SER A 445 62.54 22.09 -29.70
CA SER A 445 62.46 23.36 -28.98
C SER A 445 63.47 23.40 -27.80
N PRO A 446 64.14 24.53 -27.49
CA PRO A 446 64.00 25.85 -28.13
C PRO A 446 64.88 26.02 -29.38
N TYR A 447 64.37 26.75 -30.37
CA TYR A 447 65.08 27.11 -31.61
C TYR A 447 65.90 28.38 -31.40
N ASN A 448 67.22 28.29 -31.38
CA ASN A 448 68.14 29.42 -31.15
C ASN A 448 68.74 29.95 -32.47
N PHE A 449 68.77 31.28 -32.67
CA PHE A 449 69.28 31.96 -33.87
C PHE A 449 69.77 33.40 -33.60
N THR A 450 70.56 33.98 -34.52
CA THR A 450 71.10 35.35 -34.45
C THR A 450 70.48 36.22 -35.53
N VAL A 451 70.09 37.45 -35.18
CA VAL A 451 69.46 38.41 -36.08
C VAL A 451 70.20 39.75 -36.15
N GLU A 452 70.16 40.41 -37.30
CA GLU A 452 70.77 41.71 -37.61
C GLU A 452 69.72 42.72 -38.14
N VAL A 453 69.93 44.03 -37.89
CA VAL A 453 69.05 45.16 -38.26
C VAL A 453 69.81 46.36 -38.86
N THR A 454 69.17 47.11 -39.74
CA THR A 454 69.61 48.44 -40.24
C THR A 454 68.44 49.39 -40.54
N ASP A 455 68.49 50.70 -40.27
CA ASP A 455 67.48 51.68 -40.77
C ASP A 455 67.87 52.36 -42.10
N GLY A 456 68.94 51.86 -42.75
CA GLY A 456 69.53 52.50 -43.93
C GLY A 456 70.47 53.68 -43.62
N GLN A 457 70.60 54.09 -42.34
CA GLN A 457 71.54 55.10 -41.86
C GLN A 457 72.51 54.53 -40.79
N GLN A 458 72.09 53.55 -39.99
CA GLN A 458 72.84 52.84 -38.94
C GLN A 458 72.54 51.31 -38.96
N THR A 459 73.35 50.46 -38.28
CA THR A 459 73.22 48.97 -38.25
C THR A 459 73.51 48.36 -36.86
N ALA A 460 72.83 47.28 -36.43
CA ALA A 460 73.06 46.54 -35.16
C ALA A 460 72.72 45.01 -35.20
N GLN A 461 73.19 44.17 -34.25
CA GLN A 461 72.97 42.69 -34.20
C GLN A 461 72.63 42.14 -32.79
N ALA A 462 71.91 40.98 -32.68
CA ALA A 462 71.54 40.29 -31.42
C ALA A 462 71.25 38.76 -31.55
N ASN A 463 71.41 37.98 -30.48
CA ASN A 463 71.09 36.53 -30.39
C ASN A 463 69.73 36.28 -29.71
N LEU A 464 68.88 35.39 -30.24
CA LEU A 464 67.51 35.13 -29.81
C LEU A 464 67.11 33.65 -29.89
N SER A 465 65.96 33.31 -29.32
CA SER A 465 65.36 31.96 -29.42
C SER A 465 63.83 32.01 -29.43
N ILE A 466 63.19 31.01 -30.03
CA ILE A 466 61.75 30.73 -29.93
C ILE A 466 61.57 29.34 -29.33
N THR A 467 60.88 29.25 -28.19
CA THR A 467 60.44 27.96 -27.64
C THR A 467 59.11 27.60 -28.30
N VAL A 468 58.98 26.41 -28.85
CA VAL A 468 57.68 25.87 -29.29
C VAL A 468 57.19 24.91 -28.22
N TRP A 469 56.00 25.17 -27.67
CA TRP A 469 55.29 24.34 -26.71
C TRP A 469 54.39 23.32 -27.42
N GLU A 470 54.04 22.24 -26.74
CA GLU A 470 53.08 21.28 -27.27
C GLU A 470 51.67 21.92 -27.33
N GLU A 471 50.83 21.54 -28.29
CA GLU A 471 49.47 22.07 -28.47
C GLU A 471 48.63 21.88 -27.19
N LEU A 472 47.97 22.94 -26.70
CA LEU A 472 47.08 22.85 -25.53
C LEU A 472 45.86 22.01 -25.91
N GLN A 473 45.68 20.88 -25.23
CA GLN A 473 44.59 19.95 -25.49
C GLN A 473 43.95 19.53 -24.18
N ILE A 474 42.61 19.48 -24.15
CA ILE A 474 41.89 18.82 -23.07
C ILE A 474 42.04 17.32 -23.27
N THR A 475 42.78 16.66 -22.39
CA THR A 475 42.98 15.21 -22.42
C THR A 475 41.87 14.43 -21.72
N THR A 476 40.94 15.13 -21.09
CA THR A 476 39.76 14.51 -20.50
C THR A 476 38.86 13.98 -21.60
N THR A 477 38.88 12.67 -21.82
CA THR A 477 38.05 12.02 -22.83
C THR A 477 36.65 11.67 -22.33
N SER A 478 36.49 11.53 -21.02
CA SER A 478 35.22 11.18 -20.36
C SER A 478 35.25 11.59 -18.90
N LEU A 479 34.09 11.93 -18.33
CA LEU A 479 33.90 12.15 -16.90
C LEU A 479 33.21 10.95 -16.27
N PRO A 480 33.42 10.67 -14.97
CA PRO A 480 32.65 9.67 -14.26
C PRO A 480 31.16 9.99 -14.31
N ASP A 481 30.34 8.97 -14.57
CA ASP A 481 28.90 9.07 -14.42
C ASP A 481 28.53 9.31 -12.94
N GLY A 482 27.35 9.87 -12.72
CA GLY A 482 26.77 10.06 -11.39
C GLY A 482 25.42 9.39 -11.22
N TYR A 483 24.80 9.55 -10.06
CA TYR A 483 23.45 9.04 -9.80
C TYR A 483 22.61 9.99 -8.93
N ASP A 484 21.28 9.83 -9.00
CA ASP A 484 20.34 10.63 -8.22
C ASP A 484 20.67 10.61 -6.73
N GLY A 485 20.87 11.80 -6.14
CA GLY A 485 21.14 11.94 -4.71
C GLY A 485 22.56 11.57 -4.29
N GLN A 486 23.48 11.37 -5.23
CA GLN A 486 24.90 11.13 -4.92
C GLN A 486 25.50 12.29 -4.13
N THR A 487 26.14 11.98 -3.00
CA THR A 487 26.87 12.97 -2.20
C THR A 487 28.36 12.97 -2.55
N GLY A 488 28.97 14.15 -2.60
CA GLY A 488 30.41 14.31 -2.81
C GLY A 488 30.94 13.85 -4.18
N TYR A 489 30.17 14.01 -5.26
CA TYR A 489 30.69 13.83 -6.62
C TYR A 489 31.90 14.75 -6.83
N SER A 490 32.96 14.22 -7.44
CA SER A 490 34.16 14.98 -7.78
C SER A 490 34.84 14.38 -9.01
N ALA A 491 35.14 15.22 -9.99
CA ALA A 491 35.91 14.85 -11.17
C ALA A 491 36.83 16.00 -11.56
N THR A 492 38.09 15.69 -11.87
CA THR A 492 39.08 16.70 -12.25
C THR A 492 39.32 16.67 -13.75
N LEU A 493 39.13 17.82 -14.38
CA LEU A 493 39.48 18.02 -15.77
C LEU A 493 41.00 18.12 -15.90
N THR A 494 41.54 17.45 -16.92
CA THR A 494 42.95 17.43 -17.27
C THR A 494 43.16 17.99 -18.66
N ALA A 495 44.26 18.73 -18.80
CA ALA A 495 44.79 19.23 -20.06
C ALA A 495 46.30 18.99 -20.12
N THR A 496 46.82 18.80 -21.33
CA THR A 496 48.27 18.70 -21.61
C THR A 496 48.65 19.73 -22.67
N GLY A 497 49.94 19.99 -22.81
CA GLY A 497 50.44 21.05 -23.68
C GLY A 497 50.22 22.44 -23.09
N GLY A 498 50.54 23.47 -23.87
CA GLY A 498 50.60 24.84 -23.38
C GLY A 498 51.70 25.07 -22.34
N THR A 499 51.54 26.12 -21.54
CA THR A 499 52.53 26.60 -20.56
C THR A 499 52.46 25.89 -19.19
N GLY A 500 51.44 25.05 -18.98
CA GLY A 500 51.25 24.24 -17.76
C GLY A 500 50.49 24.92 -16.61
N SER A 501 50.01 26.17 -16.75
CA SER A 501 49.10 26.84 -15.79
C SER A 501 47.72 27.04 -16.39
N TYR A 502 46.69 26.34 -15.91
CA TYR A 502 45.38 26.29 -16.57
C TYR A 502 44.27 27.02 -15.80
N SER A 503 43.32 27.60 -16.52
CA SER A 503 42.05 28.11 -16.01
C SER A 503 40.87 27.54 -16.80
N TRP A 504 39.81 27.16 -16.09
CA TRP A 504 38.69 26.38 -16.63
C TRP A 504 37.35 27.12 -16.56
N SER A 505 36.48 26.91 -17.56
CA SER A 505 35.11 27.41 -17.55
C SER A 505 34.13 26.51 -18.33
N ILE A 506 32.82 26.68 -18.12
CA ILE A 506 31.76 26.06 -18.94
C ILE A 506 31.35 27.04 -20.04
N ALA A 507 31.68 26.73 -21.29
CA ALA A 507 31.39 27.57 -22.44
C ALA A 507 29.92 27.47 -22.90
N SER A 508 29.30 26.28 -22.78
CA SER A 508 27.87 26.07 -23.07
C SER A 508 27.32 24.80 -22.41
N GLY A 509 26.00 24.70 -22.26
CA GLY A 509 25.33 23.59 -21.55
C GLY A 509 25.29 23.79 -20.03
N ASN A 510 24.75 22.81 -19.30
CA ASN A 510 24.60 22.86 -17.85
C ASN A 510 25.21 21.61 -17.21
N LEU A 511 25.88 21.79 -16.08
CA LEU A 511 26.23 20.68 -15.19
C LEU A 511 24.95 20.11 -14.54
N PRO A 512 24.97 18.84 -14.07
CA PRO A 512 23.94 18.32 -13.18
C PRO A 512 23.65 19.29 -12.02
N PRO A 513 22.37 19.45 -11.60
CA PRO A 513 22.02 20.36 -10.52
C PRO A 513 22.84 20.09 -9.25
N ASN A 514 23.35 21.18 -8.66
CA ASN A 514 24.22 21.23 -7.48
C ASN A 514 25.72 20.91 -7.69
N LEU A 515 26.16 20.60 -8.91
CA LEU A 515 27.59 20.53 -9.24
C LEU A 515 28.16 21.91 -9.65
N ILE A 516 29.40 22.18 -9.23
CA ILE A 516 30.12 23.42 -9.48
C ILE A 516 31.51 23.12 -10.04
N LEU A 517 31.97 23.88 -11.04
CA LEU A 517 33.33 23.86 -11.56
C LEU A 517 34.20 24.89 -10.83
N ASP A 518 35.31 24.44 -10.23
CA ASP A 518 36.39 25.31 -9.75
C ASP A 518 37.28 25.72 -10.92
N SER A 519 37.28 27.01 -11.24
CA SER A 519 37.99 27.59 -12.39
C SER A 519 39.51 27.57 -12.28
N SER A 520 40.07 27.32 -11.09
CA SER A 520 41.51 27.31 -10.84
C SER A 520 42.11 25.89 -10.78
N THR A 521 41.29 24.90 -10.44
CA THR A 521 41.74 23.50 -10.29
C THR A 521 41.16 22.57 -11.35
N GLY A 522 40.13 23.00 -12.10
CA GLY A 522 39.43 22.16 -13.06
C GLY A 522 38.56 21.08 -12.40
N VAL A 523 38.33 21.16 -11.09
CA VAL A 523 37.53 20.19 -10.35
C VAL A 523 36.05 20.55 -10.46
N ILE A 524 35.26 19.64 -11.01
CA ILE A 524 33.80 19.64 -10.92
C ILE A 524 33.43 18.88 -9.65
N SER A 525 32.77 19.53 -8.69
CA SER A 525 32.39 18.90 -7.43
C SER A 525 31.07 19.39 -6.86
N GLY A 526 30.44 18.57 -6.01
CA GLY A 526 29.18 18.87 -5.34
C GLY A 526 28.36 17.61 -5.07
N ASP A 527 27.16 17.79 -4.53
CA ASP A 527 26.15 16.72 -4.47
C ASP A 527 25.33 16.75 -5.76
N ILE A 528 24.82 15.60 -6.23
CA ILE A 528 23.90 15.53 -7.37
C ILE A 528 22.46 15.49 -6.83
N ALA A 529 21.57 16.32 -7.37
CA ALA A 529 20.17 16.33 -6.94
C ALA A 529 19.48 14.95 -7.10
N SER A 530 18.50 14.66 -6.24
CA SER A 530 17.79 13.37 -6.19
C SER A 530 16.82 13.10 -7.36
N THR A 531 16.72 14.03 -8.31
CA THR A 531 15.86 13.94 -9.52
C THR A 531 16.62 14.24 -10.81
N ALA A 532 17.95 14.34 -10.74
CA ALA A 532 18.81 14.76 -11.84
C ALA A 532 18.79 13.77 -13.03
N SER A 533 18.51 12.49 -12.83
CA SER A 533 18.43 11.47 -13.89
C SER A 533 17.36 11.77 -14.95
N SER A 534 16.32 12.52 -14.60
CA SER A 534 15.23 12.90 -15.52
C SER A 534 15.66 13.75 -16.72
N SER A 535 16.77 14.47 -16.59
CA SER A 535 17.35 15.33 -17.63
C SER A 535 18.72 14.86 -18.11
N SER A 536 19.10 13.63 -17.74
CA SER A 536 20.34 12.97 -18.16
C SER A 536 20.27 12.51 -19.63
N PRO A 537 21.37 12.55 -20.40
CA PRO A 537 22.71 13.00 -20.02
C PRO A 537 22.86 14.52 -20.04
N TYR A 538 23.65 15.06 -19.10
CA TYR A 538 24.00 16.48 -19.06
C TYR A 538 25.18 16.76 -19.99
N ASN A 539 24.89 17.23 -21.19
CA ASN A 539 25.90 17.60 -22.18
C ASN A 539 26.34 19.05 -21.98
N PHE A 540 27.65 19.29 -21.92
CA PHE A 540 28.22 20.62 -21.80
C PHE A 540 29.56 20.73 -22.54
N THR A 541 29.89 21.93 -22.98
CA THR A 541 31.19 22.26 -23.56
C THR A 541 32.04 22.90 -22.49
N VAL A 542 33.17 22.28 -22.16
CA VAL A 542 34.17 22.84 -21.25
C VAL A 542 35.25 23.54 -22.05
N GLU A 543 35.79 24.63 -21.50
CA GLU A 543 36.89 25.39 -22.06
C GLU A 543 38.04 25.46 -21.04
N VAL A 544 39.27 25.22 -21.52
CA VAL A 544 40.51 25.47 -20.78
C VAL A 544 41.33 26.53 -21.50
N THR A 545 41.95 27.41 -20.73
CA THR A 545 42.96 28.34 -21.22
C THR A 545 44.20 28.29 -20.35
N ASP A 546 45.38 28.39 -20.97
CA ASP A 546 46.65 28.59 -20.26
C ASP A 546 47.11 30.06 -20.27
N GLY A 547 46.23 30.97 -20.67
CA GLY A 547 46.51 32.38 -20.90
C GLY A 547 47.02 32.72 -22.30
N GLN A 548 47.40 31.72 -23.12
CA GLN A 548 47.92 31.91 -24.48
C GLN A 548 47.13 31.11 -25.53
N GLN A 549 46.74 29.88 -25.21
CA GLN A 549 45.90 29.00 -26.00
C GLN A 549 44.55 28.79 -25.31
N THR A 550 43.53 28.46 -26.10
CA THR A 550 42.25 27.94 -25.61
C THR A 550 41.94 26.62 -26.29
N ALA A 551 41.43 25.66 -25.51
CA ALA A 551 40.93 24.40 -26.04
C ALA A 551 39.54 24.14 -25.47
N GLN A 552 38.66 23.61 -26.32
CA GLN A 552 37.30 23.23 -25.93
C GLN A 552 37.10 21.73 -26.14
N ALA A 553 36.30 21.13 -25.26
CA ALA A 553 35.86 19.74 -25.40
C ALA A 553 34.39 19.62 -25.04
N ASN A 554 33.65 18.83 -25.83
CA ASN A 554 32.29 18.44 -25.48
C ASN A 554 32.36 17.24 -24.54
N LEU A 555 31.87 17.42 -23.32
CA LEU A 555 31.80 16.38 -22.31
C LEU A 555 30.35 16.17 -21.88
N SER A 556 30.10 15.04 -21.25
CA SER A 556 28.81 14.74 -20.66
C SER A 556 29.00 14.07 -19.31
N ILE A 557 28.09 14.34 -18.39
CA ILE A 557 27.90 13.51 -17.18
C ILE A 557 26.54 12.84 -17.33
N THR A 558 26.54 11.51 -17.42
CA THR A 558 25.30 10.74 -17.35
C THR A 558 24.95 10.58 -15.88
N VAL A 559 23.77 11.05 -15.48
CA VAL A 559 23.21 10.78 -14.16
C VAL A 559 22.21 9.64 -14.28
N TRP A 560 22.50 8.52 -13.62
CA TRP A 560 21.62 7.36 -13.55
C TRP A 560 20.60 7.52 -12.42
N GLN A 561 19.44 6.89 -12.56
CA GLN A 561 18.55 6.72 -11.42
C GLN A 561 19.26 5.92 -10.31
N GLN A 562 18.91 6.14 -9.05
CA GLN A 562 19.50 5.39 -7.94
C GLN A 562 19.30 3.87 -8.12
N LEU A 563 20.41 3.12 -8.08
CA LEU A 563 20.41 1.66 -8.20
C LEU A 563 19.72 1.06 -6.98
N GLN A 564 18.81 0.13 -7.20
CA GLN A 564 18.07 -0.54 -6.13
C GLN A 564 17.69 -1.97 -6.52
N ILE A 565 17.85 -2.91 -5.60
CA ILE A 565 17.33 -4.28 -5.77
C ILE A 565 15.81 -4.23 -5.56
N THR A 566 15.08 -4.48 -6.65
CA THR A 566 13.61 -4.42 -6.69
C THR A 566 12.96 -5.71 -6.22
N THR A 567 13.68 -6.83 -6.25
CA THR A 567 13.18 -8.08 -5.66
C THR A 567 12.90 -7.87 -4.17
N THR A 568 11.64 -8.06 -3.78
CA THR A 568 11.18 -7.86 -2.40
C THR A 568 11.37 -9.09 -1.53
N SER A 569 11.14 -10.28 -2.09
CA SER A 569 11.22 -11.59 -1.45
C SER A 569 11.65 -12.65 -2.47
N LEU A 570 12.13 -13.78 -1.98
CA LEU A 570 12.43 -14.97 -2.78
C LEU A 570 11.30 -15.99 -2.63
N ASP A 571 11.12 -16.83 -3.64
CA ASP A 571 10.29 -18.03 -3.50
C ASP A 571 11.02 -19.05 -2.63
N ASP A 572 10.26 -19.86 -1.88
CA ASP A 572 10.80 -20.91 -1.04
C ASP A 572 11.49 -22.00 -1.89
N ALA A 573 12.62 -22.52 -1.40
CA ALA A 573 13.26 -23.71 -1.95
C ALA A 573 12.69 -24.97 -1.30
N THR A 574 12.84 -26.13 -1.96
CA THR A 574 12.45 -27.42 -1.36
C THR A 574 13.63 -28.39 -1.45
N GLU A 575 13.94 -29.10 -0.36
CA GLU A 575 15.03 -30.09 -0.37
C GLU A 575 14.87 -31.13 -1.50
N GLY A 576 15.96 -31.45 -2.18
CA GLY A 576 16.01 -32.41 -3.28
C GLY A 576 15.47 -31.90 -4.62
N PHE A 577 14.90 -30.70 -4.68
CA PHE A 577 14.44 -30.07 -5.91
C PHE A 577 15.37 -28.95 -6.36
N ALA A 578 15.51 -28.78 -7.67
CA ALA A 578 16.27 -27.68 -8.24
C ALA A 578 15.57 -26.34 -7.92
N TYR A 579 16.35 -25.40 -7.40
CA TYR A 579 15.94 -24.03 -7.14
C TYR A 579 16.52 -23.12 -8.23
N SER A 580 15.69 -22.23 -8.78
CA SER A 580 16.07 -21.18 -9.72
C SER A 580 15.23 -19.94 -9.43
N TYR A 581 15.86 -18.80 -9.20
CA TYR A 581 15.18 -17.52 -9.04
C TYR A 581 16.06 -16.37 -9.52
N THR A 582 15.54 -15.50 -10.39
CA THR A 582 16.29 -14.34 -10.89
C THR A 582 16.01 -13.12 -10.04
N VAL A 583 17.02 -12.62 -9.33
CA VAL A 583 16.93 -11.35 -8.60
C VAL A 583 16.96 -10.20 -9.60
N THR A 584 16.16 -9.16 -9.34
CA THR A 584 16.00 -8.01 -10.23
C THR A 584 16.41 -6.72 -9.52
N ALA A 585 16.95 -5.79 -10.30
CA ALA A 585 17.25 -4.43 -9.88
C ALA A 585 16.71 -3.43 -10.89
N SER A 586 16.53 -2.19 -10.45
CA SER A 586 16.21 -1.03 -11.29
C SER A 586 17.13 0.15 -10.95
N GLY A 587 17.17 1.15 -11.82
CA GLY A 587 18.13 2.24 -11.72
C GLY A 587 19.55 1.83 -12.10
N GLY A 588 20.50 2.76 -12.05
CA GLY A 588 21.87 2.51 -12.50
C GLY A 588 21.98 2.16 -13.99
N ASN A 589 23.15 1.69 -14.39
CA ASN A 589 23.39 1.18 -15.74
C ASN A 589 23.12 -0.33 -15.84
N SER A 590 21.92 -0.69 -16.30
CA SER A 590 21.48 -2.09 -16.42
C SER A 590 22.33 -2.96 -17.34
N SER A 591 23.06 -2.38 -18.29
CA SER A 591 23.97 -3.14 -19.18
C SER A 591 25.27 -3.57 -18.50
N SER A 592 25.57 -3.00 -17.33
CA SER A 592 26.78 -3.25 -16.54
C SER A 592 26.50 -3.95 -15.21
N TYR A 593 25.27 -4.43 -14.99
CA TYR A 593 24.94 -5.15 -13.77
C TYR A 593 25.85 -6.37 -13.59
N ASN A 594 26.49 -6.42 -12.42
CA ASN A 594 27.29 -7.53 -11.98
C ASN A 594 26.83 -7.93 -10.58
N TRP A 595 26.34 -9.16 -10.49
CA TRP A 595 25.71 -9.71 -9.31
C TRP A 595 26.69 -10.54 -8.51
N SER A 596 26.62 -10.43 -7.19
CA SER A 596 27.36 -11.30 -6.28
C SER A 596 26.49 -11.68 -5.08
N VAL A 597 26.87 -12.77 -4.42
CA VAL A 597 26.17 -13.28 -3.25
C VAL A 597 27.18 -13.69 -2.18
N SER A 598 26.86 -13.36 -0.94
CA SER A 598 27.69 -13.68 0.24
C SER A 598 26.82 -14.21 1.38
N GLY A 599 27.37 -15.13 2.18
CA GLY A 599 26.65 -15.79 3.28
C GLY A 599 25.68 -16.89 2.86
N GLN A 600 25.66 -17.24 1.56
CA GLN A 600 24.78 -18.27 1.01
C GLN A 600 25.15 -19.70 1.46
N PRO A 601 24.18 -20.63 1.48
CA PRO A 601 24.45 -22.05 1.65
C PRO A 601 25.34 -22.60 0.53
N SER A 602 26.12 -23.64 0.83
CA SER A 602 27.07 -24.25 -0.13
C SER A 602 26.44 -24.80 -1.43
N TRP A 603 25.14 -25.08 -1.42
CA TRP A 603 24.39 -25.59 -2.56
C TRP A 603 23.80 -24.48 -3.45
N LEU A 604 23.82 -23.21 -3.00
CA LEU A 604 23.24 -22.06 -3.68
C LEU A 604 24.36 -21.19 -4.30
N SER A 605 24.16 -20.77 -5.53
CA SER A 605 25.08 -19.88 -6.27
C SER A 605 24.30 -18.80 -7.00
N ILE A 606 24.96 -17.69 -7.35
CA ILE A 606 24.38 -16.65 -8.22
C ILE A 606 25.18 -16.56 -9.51
N ASP A 607 24.49 -16.45 -10.64
CA ASP A 607 25.12 -16.07 -11.90
C ASP A 607 25.39 -14.55 -11.91
N ALA A 608 26.66 -14.19 -12.12
CA ALA A 608 27.10 -12.81 -12.02
C ALA A 608 26.54 -11.89 -13.12
N ALA A 609 26.13 -12.43 -14.27
CA ALA A 609 25.60 -11.63 -15.38
C ALA A 609 24.07 -11.52 -15.34
N THR A 610 23.38 -12.58 -14.91
CA THR A 610 21.91 -12.63 -14.96
C THR A 610 21.23 -12.36 -13.63
N GLY A 611 21.95 -12.49 -12.50
CA GLY A 611 21.35 -12.41 -11.17
C GLY A 611 20.53 -13.66 -10.80
N GLU A 612 20.67 -14.75 -11.56
CA GLU A 612 19.98 -16.02 -11.29
C GLU A 612 20.63 -16.76 -10.12
N LEU A 613 19.89 -16.88 -9.02
CA LEU A 613 20.17 -17.78 -7.92
C LEU A 613 19.78 -19.20 -8.33
N SER A 614 20.72 -20.14 -8.28
CA SER A 614 20.44 -21.55 -8.62
C SER A 614 21.18 -22.54 -7.73
N GLY A 615 20.58 -23.72 -7.55
CA GLY A 615 21.10 -24.76 -6.67
C GLY A 615 20.15 -25.94 -6.46
N THR A 616 20.56 -26.93 -5.67
CA THR A 616 19.66 -28.01 -5.19
C THR A 616 19.92 -28.23 -3.70
N PRO A 617 18.98 -27.86 -2.80
CA PRO A 617 19.19 -28.04 -1.37
C PRO A 617 19.25 -29.53 -1.03
N PRO A 618 20.32 -30.03 -0.38
CA PRO A 618 20.38 -31.43 0.03
C PRO A 618 19.39 -31.73 1.17
N THR A 619 19.12 -33.02 1.41
CA THR A 619 18.31 -33.47 2.55
C THR A 619 18.90 -32.98 3.88
N GLY A 620 18.05 -32.44 4.77
CA GLY A 620 18.45 -31.89 6.08
C GLY A 620 18.88 -30.42 6.05
N SER A 621 18.63 -29.70 4.95
CA SER A 621 18.87 -28.26 4.79
C SER A 621 17.68 -27.38 5.22
N ALA A 622 16.56 -27.99 5.62
CA ALA A 622 15.33 -27.27 5.91
C ALA A 622 15.51 -26.23 7.02
N GLY A 623 14.87 -25.08 6.83
CA GLY A 623 15.02 -23.90 7.65
C GLY A 623 15.28 -22.65 6.80
N THR A 624 15.36 -21.51 7.47
CA THR A 624 15.61 -20.23 6.81
C THR A 624 17.11 -19.98 6.73
N CYS A 625 17.61 -19.74 5.52
CA CYS A 625 18.98 -19.31 5.31
C CYS A 625 19.00 -17.84 4.87
N ALA A 626 19.76 -17.01 5.59
CA ALA A 626 19.90 -15.60 5.30
C ALA A 626 21.21 -15.35 4.56
N PHE A 627 21.15 -14.65 3.43
CA PHE A 627 22.32 -14.28 2.65
C PHE A 627 22.15 -12.89 2.05
N THR A 628 23.25 -12.28 1.66
CA THR A 628 23.26 -10.93 1.08
C THR A 628 23.53 -11.04 -0.40
N VAL A 629 22.62 -10.51 -1.22
CA VAL A 629 22.84 -10.30 -2.65
C VAL A 629 23.29 -8.86 -2.83
N GLU A 630 24.31 -8.68 -3.64
CA GLU A 630 24.85 -7.38 -4.02
C GLU A 630 24.80 -7.25 -5.53
N VAL A 631 24.42 -6.07 -6.02
CA VAL A 631 24.52 -5.70 -7.42
C VAL A 631 25.31 -4.41 -7.54
N THR A 632 26.25 -4.41 -8.46
CA THR A 632 26.95 -3.20 -8.89
C THR A 632 26.72 -2.96 -10.37
N ASP A 633 26.57 -1.71 -10.77
CA ASP A 633 26.57 -1.28 -12.19
C ASP A 633 27.92 -0.70 -12.62
N GLY A 634 28.96 -0.87 -11.78
CA GLY A 634 30.29 -0.28 -11.94
C GLY A 634 30.47 1.11 -11.32
N VAL A 635 29.38 1.77 -10.90
CA VAL A 635 29.40 3.10 -10.25
C VAL A 635 28.75 3.04 -8.86
N GLN A 636 27.56 2.47 -8.81
CA GLN A 636 26.76 2.22 -7.62
C GLN A 636 26.94 0.77 -7.19
N THR A 637 26.87 0.53 -5.88
CA THR A 637 26.77 -0.81 -5.31
C THR A 637 25.69 -0.77 -4.26
N VAL A 638 24.72 -1.67 -4.39
CA VAL A 638 23.67 -1.84 -3.40
C VAL A 638 23.57 -3.30 -3.01
N SER A 639 23.35 -3.52 -1.73
CA SER A 639 23.17 -4.85 -1.17
C SER A 639 21.82 -4.95 -0.49
N LYS A 640 21.26 -6.16 -0.53
CA LYS A 640 20.02 -6.49 0.16
C LYS A 640 20.14 -7.89 0.75
N GLN A 641 19.76 -8.01 2.00
CA GLN A 641 19.65 -9.30 2.66
C GLN A 641 18.35 -9.98 2.24
N PHE A 642 18.44 -11.25 1.89
CA PHE A 642 17.32 -12.12 1.59
C PHE A 642 17.31 -13.29 2.56
N ASP A 643 16.11 -13.63 3.01
CA ASP A 643 15.82 -14.87 3.70
C ASP A 643 15.22 -15.85 2.69
N LEU A 644 15.87 -17.00 2.51
CA LEU A 644 15.35 -18.11 1.71
C LEU A 644 14.89 -19.22 2.65
N ALA A 645 13.58 -19.45 2.72
CA ALA A 645 13.05 -20.60 3.40
C ALA A 645 13.28 -21.85 2.54
N VAL A 646 13.99 -22.83 3.11
CA VAL A 646 14.09 -24.17 2.55
C VAL A 646 13.06 -25.03 3.25
N ASN A 647 12.02 -25.40 2.53
CA ASN A 647 10.98 -26.28 3.01
C ASN A 647 11.39 -27.74 2.85
N THR A 648 10.91 -28.56 3.77
CA THR A 648 10.90 -30.00 3.54
C THR A 648 9.84 -30.33 2.48
N PRO A 649 10.10 -31.26 1.52
CA PRO A 649 9.08 -31.73 0.58
C PRO A 649 7.81 -32.17 1.33
N ALA A 650 6.61 -32.03 0.79
CA ALA A 650 5.47 -32.67 1.44
C ALA A 650 5.71 -34.20 1.50
N PRO A 651 5.42 -34.89 2.63
CA PRO A 651 5.37 -36.35 2.61
C PRO A 651 4.38 -36.80 1.53
N PRO A 652 4.61 -37.97 0.89
CA PRO A 652 3.63 -38.48 -0.05
C PRO A 652 2.30 -38.65 0.66
N LYS A 653 1.19 -38.28 0.01
CA LYS A 653 -0.17 -38.53 0.48
C LYS A 653 -0.89 -39.38 -0.56
N ALA A 654 -1.18 -40.61 -0.21
CA ALA A 654 -1.79 -41.61 -1.07
C ALA A 654 -3.25 -41.24 -1.40
N ASP A 655 -3.63 -41.29 -2.67
CA ASP A 655 -5.04 -41.25 -3.09
C ASP A 655 -5.19 -41.87 -4.49
N PHE A 656 -6.38 -42.32 -4.84
CA PHE A 656 -6.67 -42.90 -6.15
C PHE A 656 -8.14 -42.85 -6.54
N GLU A 657 -8.45 -43.03 -7.81
CA GLU A 657 -9.80 -43.30 -8.30
C GLU A 657 -9.85 -44.56 -9.17
N ALA A 658 -11.03 -45.11 -9.39
CA ALA A 658 -11.24 -46.27 -10.26
C ALA A 658 -12.46 -46.09 -11.17
N ASN A 659 -12.46 -46.78 -12.31
CA ASN A 659 -13.60 -46.80 -13.23
C ASN A 659 -13.63 -48.11 -14.07
N PRO A 660 -14.78 -48.79 -14.19
CA PRO A 660 -16.01 -48.61 -13.39
C PRO A 660 -15.83 -49.12 -11.95
N ILE A 661 -16.60 -48.56 -11.01
CA ILE A 661 -16.61 -49.01 -9.60
C ILE A 661 -17.73 -50.02 -9.28
N TYR A 662 -18.58 -50.33 -10.25
CA TYR A 662 -19.54 -51.42 -10.13
C TYR A 662 -19.84 -52.07 -11.48
N GLY A 663 -20.27 -53.32 -11.46
CA GLY A 663 -20.66 -54.09 -12.65
C GLY A 663 -20.89 -55.55 -12.31
N THR A 664 -21.10 -56.42 -13.31
CA THR A 664 -21.27 -57.86 -13.09
C THR A 664 -19.95 -58.61 -13.24
N ALA A 665 -19.78 -59.72 -12.52
CA ALA A 665 -18.59 -60.56 -12.68
C ALA A 665 -18.53 -61.23 -14.08
N PRO A 666 -17.34 -61.30 -14.74
CA PRO A 666 -16.09 -60.63 -14.38
C PRO A 666 -16.10 -59.13 -14.72
N LEU A 667 -15.51 -58.31 -13.84
CA LEU A 667 -15.45 -56.86 -13.98
C LEU A 667 -14.00 -56.38 -14.15
N ASP A 668 -13.70 -55.75 -15.29
CA ASP A 668 -12.43 -55.08 -15.55
C ASP A 668 -12.48 -53.63 -15.03
N VAL A 669 -11.55 -53.26 -14.15
CA VAL A 669 -11.46 -51.95 -13.50
C VAL A 669 -10.13 -51.29 -13.78
N SER A 670 -10.14 -50.02 -14.18
CA SER A 670 -8.94 -49.20 -14.34
C SER A 670 -8.76 -48.30 -13.13
N PHE A 671 -7.55 -48.25 -12.56
CA PHE A 671 -7.18 -47.42 -11.43
C PHE A 671 -6.29 -46.27 -11.87
N THR A 672 -6.53 -45.09 -11.29
CA THR A 672 -5.76 -43.87 -11.55
C THR A 672 -5.22 -43.33 -10.24
N ASP A 673 -3.90 -43.16 -10.15
CA ASP A 673 -3.22 -42.53 -9.02
C ASP A 673 -3.59 -41.04 -8.91
N LYS A 674 -3.95 -40.64 -7.70
CA LYS A 674 -4.22 -39.24 -7.30
C LYS A 674 -3.30 -38.80 -6.16
N SER A 675 -2.29 -39.59 -5.85
CA SER A 675 -1.38 -39.30 -4.74
C SER A 675 -0.68 -37.96 -4.95
N THR A 676 -0.54 -37.20 -3.87
CA THR A 676 0.14 -35.90 -3.86
C THR A 676 1.48 -36.00 -3.13
N GLY A 677 2.32 -34.98 -3.28
CA GLY A 677 3.71 -35.04 -2.82
C GLY A 677 4.61 -35.80 -3.81
N ALA A 678 5.88 -35.95 -3.44
CA ALA A 678 6.87 -36.60 -4.29
C ALA A 678 6.78 -38.12 -4.13
N VAL A 679 6.12 -38.81 -5.07
CA VAL A 679 6.01 -40.27 -5.09
C VAL A 679 7.08 -40.88 -6.00
N THR A 680 7.70 -41.96 -5.52
CA THR A 680 8.78 -42.70 -6.19
C THR A 680 8.45 -44.18 -6.41
N GLN A 681 7.46 -44.73 -5.68
CA GLN A 681 7.01 -46.12 -5.80
C GLN A 681 5.52 -46.22 -5.42
N TRP A 682 4.79 -47.12 -6.08
CA TRP A 682 3.38 -47.46 -5.85
C TRP A 682 3.27 -48.95 -5.58
N GLU A 683 2.44 -49.32 -4.61
CA GLU A 683 2.10 -50.71 -4.28
C GLU A 683 0.59 -50.80 -4.11
N TRP A 684 -0.06 -51.51 -5.04
CA TRP A 684 -1.50 -51.74 -5.05
C TRP A 684 -1.83 -53.12 -4.53
N ASP A 685 -2.86 -53.20 -3.70
CA ASP A 685 -3.51 -54.42 -3.23
C ASP A 685 -5.02 -54.25 -3.51
N PHE A 686 -5.55 -54.99 -4.48
CA PHE A 686 -6.89 -54.76 -5.03
C PHE A 686 -8.00 -55.50 -4.27
N ASP A 687 -7.63 -56.45 -3.40
CA ASP A 687 -8.57 -57.21 -2.57
C ASP A 687 -8.26 -57.14 -1.06
N ASN A 688 -7.25 -56.36 -0.70
CA ASN A 688 -6.77 -56.09 0.66
C ASN A 688 -6.39 -57.38 1.41
N ASP A 689 -5.74 -58.32 0.71
CA ASP A 689 -5.26 -59.57 1.28
C ASP A 689 -3.86 -59.46 1.94
N GLY A 690 -3.26 -58.27 1.88
CA GLY A 690 -1.94 -57.95 2.42
C GLY A 690 -0.79 -58.28 1.46
N LYS A 691 -1.07 -58.62 0.19
CA LYS A 691 -0.08 -58.79 -0.86
C LYS A 691 -0.21 -57.71 -1.93
N VAL A 692 0.94 -57.28 -2.44
CA VAL A 692 1.00 -56.32 -3.55
C VAL A 692 0.68 -57.03 -4.86
N ASP A 693 -0.41 -56.63 -5.51
CA ASP A 693 -0.86 -57.11 -6.81
C ASP A 693 -0.21 -56.37 -7.98
N SER A 694 0.09 -55.07 -7.81
CA SER A 694 0.68 -54.24 -8.87
C SER A 694 1.56 -53.12 -8.32
N THR A 695 2.58 -52.73 -9.09
CA THR A 695 3.45 -51.59 -8.80
C THR A 695 3.41 -50.50 -9.87
N GLN A 696 2.49 -50.62 -10.84
CA GLN A 696 2.27 -49.59 -11.85
C GLN A 696 1.57 -48.37 -11.23
N GLN A 697 1.87 -47.16 -11.69
CA GLN A 697 1.17 -45.97 -11.22
C GLN A 697 -0.34 -46.02 -11.52
N ASN A 698 -0.74 -46.47 -12.73
CA ASN A 698 -2.16 -46.53 -13.14
C ASN A 698 -2.50 -47.95 -13.69
N PRO A 699 -2.75 -48.93 -12.81
CA PRO A 699 -2.97 -50.33 -13.20
C PRO A 699 -4.43 -50.63 -13.62
N THR A 700 -4.62 -51.80 -14.24
CA THR A 700 -5.95 -52.39 -14.48
C THR A 700 -6.06 -53.75 -13.80
N TRP A 701 -7.22 -54.07 -13.22
CA TRP A 701 -7.47 -55.33 -12.51
C TRP A 701 -8.83 -55.94 -12.85
N THR A 702 -8.91 -57.27 -12.95
CA THR A 702 -10.14 -58.01 -13.26
C THR A 702 -10.64 -58.75 -12.03
N TYR A 703 -11.83 -58.39 -11.54
CA TYR A 703 -12.48 -59.09 -10.45
C TYR A 703 -13.42 -60.18 -10.98
N SER A 704 -13.13 -61.44 -10.66
CA SER A 704 -13.88 -62.60 -11.20
C SER A 704 -15.06 -63.05 -10.35
N THR A 705 -15.16 -62.61 -9.09
CA THR A 705 -16.16 -63.07 -8.11
C THR A 705 -17.01 -61.91 -7.63
N ALA A 706 -18.31 -62.18 -7.40
CA ALA A 706 -19.20 -61.20 -6.83
C ALA A 706 -18.83 -60.89 -5.37
N GLY A 707 -18.94 -59.64 -4.96
CA GLY A 707 -18.55 -59.15 -3.65
C GLY A 707 -18.09 -57.68 -3.68
N TRP A 708 -17.91 -57.12 -2.50
CA TRP A 708 -17.25 -55.83 -2.30
C TRP A 708 -15.74 -56.01 -2.13
N TYR A 709 -14.96 -55.20 -2.83
CA TYR A 709 -13.50 -55.18 -2.73
C TYR A 709 -13.02 -53.89 -2.09
N THR A 710 -12.14 -54.04 -1.10
CA THR A 710 -11.36 -52.95 -0.53
C THR A 710 -10.09 -52.82 -1.34
N VAL A 711 -9.75 -51.61 -1.76
CA VAL A 711 -8.53 -51.34 -2.53
C VAL A 711 -7.58 -50.52 -1.67
N THR A 712 -6.33 -50.94 -1.64
CA THR A 712 -5.24 -50.28 -0.92
C THR A 712 -4.16 -49.85 -1.90
N LEU A 713 -3.73 -48.60 -1.77
CA LEU A 713 -2.57 -48.03 -2.47
C LEU A 713 -1.59 -47.51 -1.41
N GLU A 714 -0.41 -48.10 -1.35
CA GLU A 714 0.73 -47.52 -0.62
C GLU A 714 1.65 -46.81 -1.61
N VAL A 715 1.99 -45.56 -1.30
CA VAL A 715 2.98 -44.78 -2.06
C VAL A 715 4.19 -44.47 -1.19
N THR A 716 5.38 -44.63 -1.76
CA THR A 716 6.65 -44.28 -1.12
C THR A 716 7.26 -43.07 -1.79
N GLY A 717 7.73 -42.13 -0.98
CA GLY A 717 8.45 -40.94 -1.40
C GLY A 717 9.72 -40.70 -0.57
N PRO A 718 10.50 -39.66 -0.89
CA PRO A 718 11.74 -39.34 -0.17
C PRO A 718 11.57 -39.08 1.34
N ARG A 719 10.34 -38.79 1.79
CA ARG A 719 10.01 -38.46 3.19
C ARG A 719 9.21 -39.53 3.93
N GLY A 720 9.05 -40.72 3.35
CA GLY A 720 8.34 -41.82 3.98
C GLY A 720 7.31 -42.45 3.06
N THR A 721 6.35 -43.15 3.65
CA THR A 721 5.26 -43.82 2.96
C THR A 721 3.92 -43.27 3.44
N ASP A 722 2.90 -43.36 2.59
CA ASP A 722 1.51 -43.16 2.99
C ASP A 722 0.64 -44.20 2.28
N THR A 723 -0.47 -44.56 2.93
CA THR A 723 -1.35 -45.65 2.48
C THR A 723 -2.79 -45.17 2.41
N CYS A 724 -3.39 -45.24 1.22
CA CYS A 724 -4.81 -44.98 1.00
C CYS A 724 -5.56 -46.30 0.95
N VAL A 725 -6.58 -46.45 1.79
CA VAL A 725 -7.47 -47.62 1.79
C VAL A 725 -8.89 -47.16 1.50
N LYS A 726 -9.45 -47.55 0.34
CA LYS A 726 -10.87 -47.35 0.02
C LYS A 726 -11.62 -48.65 0.26
N LYS A 727 -12.28 -48.73 1.43
CA LYS A 727 -13.11 -49.88 1.82
C LYS A 727 -14.38 -49.93 0.99
N MET A 728 -14.79 -51.15 0.61
CA MET A 728 -15.99 -51.38 -0.20
C MET A 728 -16.06 -50.43 -1.41
N TYR A 729 -14.97 -50.35 -2.18
CA TYR A 729 -14.82 -49.36 -3.24
C TYR A 729 -15.31 -49.87 -4.59
N VAL A 730 -15.05 -51.15 -4.89
CA VAL A 730 -15.52 -51.81 -6.11
C VAL A 730 -16.57 -52.85 -5.76
N LEU A 731 -17.77 -52.73 -6.31
CA LEU A 731 -18.81 -53.74 -6.22
C LEU A 731 -18.85 -54.61 -7.47
N VAL A 732 -18.63 -55.90 -7.30
CA VAL A 732 -18.91 -56.88 -8.34
C VAL A 732 -20.22 -57.57 -8.01
N ALA A 733 -21.24 -57.28 -8.80
CA ALA A 733 -22.57 -57.83 -8.64
C ALA A 733 -22.70 -59.23 -9.26
N LYS A 734 -23.57 -60.05 -8.67
CA LYS A 734 -23.96 -61.35 -9.21
C LYS A 734 -24.98 -61.19 -10.34
N ASN A 735 -26.06 -60.44 -10.10
CA ASN A 735 -27.03 -60.02 -11.10
C ASN A 735 -27.30 -58.52 -11.01
N LEU A 736 -27.94 -58.00 -12.06
CA LEU A 736 -28.33 -56.60 -12.19
C LEU A 736 -29.83 -56.51 -12.44
N TYR A 737 -30.54 -55.75 -11.60
CA TYR A 737 -31.97 -55.47 -11.72
C TYR A 737 -32.24 -53.98 -11.91
N TYR A 738 -33.30 -53.66 -12.66
CA TYR A 738 -33.71 -52.28 -12.97
C TYR A 738 -35.11 -51.98 -12.46
N VAL A 739 -35.29 -50.80 -11.88
CA VAL A 739 -36.57 -50.28 -11.36
C VAL A 739 -36.84 -48.91 -11.96
N ASP A 740 -38.02 -48.70 -12.55
CA ASP A 740 -38.46 -47.41 -13.04
C ASP A 740 -39.92 -47.16 -12.66
N GLY A 741 -40.14 -46.31 -11.65
CA GLY A 741 -41.47 -45.96 -11.17
C GLY A 741 -42.32 -45.14 -12.16
N ALA A 742 -41.74 -44.61 -13.24
CA ALA A 742 -42.47 -43.86 -14.26
C ALA A 742 -42.96 -44.74 -15.42
N ASN A 743 -42.14 -45.70 -15.86
CA ASN A 743 -42.41 -46.50 -17.07
C ASN A 743 -42.37 -48.03 -16.85
N GLY A 744 -41.99 -48.51 -15.66
CA GLY A 744 -41.88 -49.92 -15.33
C GLY A 744 -43.22 -50.60 -15.03
N ASP A 745 -43.18 -51.94 -14.93
CA ASP A 745 -44.30 -52.80 -14.55
C ASP A 745 -43.77 -53.94 -13.67
N ASP A 746 -44.41 -54.22 -12.54
CA ASP A 746 -43.99 -55.30 -11.63
C ASP A 746 -44.23 -56.72 -12.19
N GLY A 747 -44.90 -56.82 -13.34
CA GLY A 747 -44.95 -58.03 -14.17
C GLY A 747 -43.68 -58.29 -15.01
N ASN A 748 -42.77 -57.33 -15.12
CA ASN A 748 -41.53 -57.44 -15.89
C ASN A 748 -40.46 -58.32 -15.22
N GLY A 749 -39.36 -58.60 -15.92
CA GLY A 749 -38.24 -59.42 -15.44
C GLY A 749 -37.12 -58.65 -14.72
N GLY A 750 -37.10 -57.31 -14.83
CA GLY A 750 -36.08 -56.46 -14.24
C GLY A 750 -34.74 -56.47 -14.97
N THR A 751 -34.64 -57.01 -16.20
CA THR A 751 -33.34 -57.29 -16.86
C THR A 751 -32.74 -56.13 -17.64
N GLY A 752 -33.46 -55.00 -17.73
CA GLY A 752 -33.03 -53.77 -18.40
C GLY A 752 -34.08 -52.67 -18.24
N TRP A 753 -33.77 -51.44 -18.63
CA TRP A 753 -34.70 -50.30 -18.50
C TRP A 753 -36.05 -50.50 -19.22
N GLY A 754 -36.06 -51.18 -20.38
CA GLY A 754 -37.31 -51.52 -21.08
C GLY A 754 -38.09 -52.71 -20.51
N ASP A 755 -37.54 -53.37 -19.48
CA ASP A 755 -38.08 -54.52 -18.75
C ASP A 755 -37.97 -54.26 -17.23
N ALA A 756 -38.02 -52.99 -16.80
CA ALA A 756 -37.82 -52.61 -15.41
C ALA A 756 -39.06 -52.90 -14.56
N PHE A 757 -38.85 -53.22 -13.28
CA PHE A 757 -39.93 -53.27 -12.29
C PHE A 757 -40.51 -51.87 -12.05
N ALA A 758 -41.77 -51.77 -11.64
CA ALA A 758 -42.38 -50.49 -11.27
C ALA A 758 -42.01 -50.07 -9.83
N THR A 759 -41.79 -51.04 -8.94
CA THR A 759 -41.57 -50.79 -7.51
C THR A 759 -40.23 -51.33 -7.01
N ILE A 760 -39.67 -50.65 -6.01
CA ILE A 760 -38.44 -51.05 -5.32
C ILE A 760 -38.68 -52.34 -4.55
N GLY A 761 -39.81 -52.43 -3.84
CA GLY A 761 -40.17 -53.63 -3.07
C GLY A 761 -40.25 -54.89 -3.92
N LYS A 762 -40.72 -54.77 -5.17
CA LYS A 762 -40.71 -55.89 -6.11
C LYS A 762 -39.28 -56.35 -6.44
N ALA A 763 -38.37 -55.42 -6.73
CA ALA A 763 -36.97 -55.76 -7.00
C ALA A 763 -36.27 -56.40 -5.80
N LEU A 764 -36.48 -55.87 -4.59
CA LEU A 764 -35.92 -56.44 -3.35
C LEU A 764 -36.45 -57.86 -3.07
N SER A 765 -37.68 -58.17 -3.50
CA SER A 765 -38.25 -59.52 -3.34
C SER A 765 -37.56 -60.58 -4.20
N VAL A 766 -36.98 -60.19 -5.34
CA VAL A 766 -36.30 -61.10 -6.28
C VAL A 766 -34.79 -61.10 -6.16
N ALA A 767 -34.20 -60.00 -5.66
CA ALA A 767 -32.76 -59.88 -5.44
C ALA A 767 -32.25 -60.82 -4.34
N ASP A 768 -31.00 -61.25 -4.49
CA ASP A 768 -30.25 -62.14 -3.59
C ASP A 768 -28.93 -61.45 -3.15
N ASP A 769 -28.11 -62.13 -2.34
CA ASP A 769 -26.83 -61.58 -1.89
C ASP A 769 -25.93 -61.14 -3.05
N TYR A 770 -25.37 -59.93 -2.92
CA TYR A 770 -24.51 -59.25 -3.89
C TYR A 770 -25.16 -58.97 -5.25
N ASP A 771 -26.49 -58.91 -5.33
CA ASP A 771 -27.17 -58.35 -6.49
C ASP A 771 -27.20 -56.81 -6.42
N LEU A 772 -27.12 -56.17 -7.59
CA LEU A 772 -27.25 -54.72 -7.76
C LEU A 772 -28.63 -54.37 -8.30
N VAL A 773 -29.33 -53.46 -7.63
CA VAL A 773 -30.62 -52.92 -8.04
C VAL A 773 -30.45 -51.44 -8.40
N LEU A 774 -30.56 -51.11 -9.70
CA LEU A 774 -30.52 -49.75 -10.21
C LEU A 774 -31.93 -49.17 -10.27
N VAL A 775 -32.14 -48.03 -9.62
CA VAL A 775 -33.45 -47.37 -9.50
C VAL A 775 -33.44 -46.04 -10.22
N ALA A 776 -34.31 -45.86 -11.21
CA ALA A 776 -34.47 -44.61 -11.95
C ALA A 776 -35.02 -43.49 -11.07
N ASP A 777 -34.69 -42.24 -11.42
CA ASP A 777 -35.23 -41.04 -10.82
C ASP A 777 -36.75 -40.91 -11.08
N ALA A 778 -37.53 -41.46 -10.16
CA ALA A 778 -38.97 -41.34 -10.09
C ALA A 778 -39.39 -41.14 -8.62
N THR A 779 -40.68 -40.89 -8.38
CA THR A 779 -41.23 -40.87 -7.02
C THR A 779 -41.87 -42.22 -6.71
N TYR A 780 -41.33 -42.89 -5.70
CA TYR A 780 -41.78 -44.18 -5.18
C TYR A 780 -42.55 -43.93 -3.89
N ASN A 781 -43.82 -44.29 -3.87
CA ASN A 781 -44.69 -44.15 -2.70
C ASN A 781 -44.76 -45.50 -1.95
N GLU A 782 -43.61 -45.92 -1.43
CA GLU A 782 -43.42 -47.21 -0.76
C GLU A 782 -42.98 -47.00 0.68
N THR A 783 -43.35 -47.92 1.56
CA THR A 783 -43.01 -47.93 2.98
C THR A 783 -42.61 -49.34 3.40
N ASP A 784 -41.91 -49.47 4.53
CA ASP A 784 -41.45 -50.75 5.10
C ASP A 784 -40.66 -51.64 4.13
N LEU A 785 -39.84 -51.03 3.27
CA LEU A 785 -38.88 -51.74 2.43
C LEU A 785 -37.87 -52.46 3.31
N ASN A 786 -37.56 -53.70 2.96
CA ASN A 786 -36.73 -54.57 3.80
C ASN A 786 -35.86 -55.50 2.93
N PHE A 787 -34.59 -55.64 3.31
CA PHE A 787 -33.63 -56.51 2.62
C PHE A 787 -33.70 -57.95 3.14
N ASN A 788 -34.33 -58.18 4.29
CA ASN A 788 -34.49 -59.47 4.96
C ASN A 788 -33.14 -60.17 5.21
N GLY A 789 -32.14 -59.41 5.68
CA GLY A 789 -30.79 -59.90 5.95
C GLY A 789 -29.90 -60.06 4.71
N LYS A 790 -30.39 -59.75 3.51
CA LYS A 790 -29.64 -59.90 2.26
C LYS A 790 -28.67 -58.74 2.00
N LYS A 791 -27.58 -59.06 1.30
CA LYS A 791 -26.49 -58.14 0.93
C LYS A 791 -26.74 -57.46 -0.41
N ILE A 792 -27.83 -56.71 -0.51
CA ILE A 792 -28.25 -56.04 -1.75
C ILE A 792 -27.59 -54.66 -1.84
N TYR A 793 -27.12 -54.28 -3.04
CA TYR A 793 -26.73 -52.90 -3.34
C TYR A 793 -27.88 -52.19 -4.06
N LEU A 794 -28.62 -51.35 -3.34
CA LEU A 794 -29.72 -50.57 -3.89
C LEU A 794 -29.18 -49.17 -4.25
N LYS A 795 -29.12 -48.84 -5.54
CA LYS A 795 -28.51 -47.61 -6.04
C LYS A 795 -29.47 -46.79 -6.89
N GLY A 796 -29.66 -45.53 -6.53
CA GLY A 796 -30.37 -44.56 -7.35
C GLY A 796 -29.52 -44.01 -8.49
N VAL A 797 -30.13 -43.85 -9.67
CA VAL A 797 -29.48 -43.36 -10.89
C VAL A 797 -30.37 -42.38 -11.65
N ASP A 798 -29.74 -41.46 -12.38
CA ASP A 798 -30.41 -40.49 -13.24
C ASP A 798 -30.73 -41.12 -14.61
N HIS A 799 -31.97 -41.60 -14.78
CA HIS A 799 -32.41 -42.31 -15.98
C HIS A 799 -33.46 -41.51 -16.77
N ASN A 800 -34.55 -41.12 -16.10
CA ASN A 800 -35.66 -40.35 -16.66
C ASN A 800 -35.29 -38.88 -16.81
N THR A 801 -34.59 -38.32 -15.83
CA THR A 801 -34.17 -36.92 -15.78
C THR A 801 -32.70 -36.85 -15.37
N LYS A 802 -31.87 -36.34 -16.29
CA LYS A 802 -30.43 -36.18 -16.04
C LYS A 802 -30.16 -35.36 -14.78
N GLY A 803 -29.32 -35.89 -13.89
CA GLY A 803 -28.93 -35.28 -12.62
C GLY A 803 -30.00 -35.32 -11.52
N ALA A 804 -31.16 -35.95 -11.72
CA ALA A 804 -32.14 -36.17 -10.67
C ALA A 804 -31.84 -37.46 -9.90
N GLN A 805 -32.30 -37.51 -8.65
CA GLN A 805 -32.21 -38.70 -7.79
C GLN A 805 -33.62 -39.29 -7.56
N PRO A 806 -33.74 -40.62 -7.39
CA PRO A 806 -34.99 -41.25 -6.97
C PRO A 806 -35.48 -40.70 -5.63
N VAL A 807 -36.79 -40.57 -5.52
CA VAL A 807 -37.47 -40.07 -4.32
C VAL A 807 -38.35 -41.16 -3.74
N ILE A 808 -38.05 -41.61 -2.53
CA ILE A 808 -38.96 -42.43 -1.72
C ILE A 808 -39.76 -41.46 -0.85
N ASP A 809 -41.03 -41.25 -1.20
CA ASP A 809 -41.96 -40.39 -0.47
C ASP A 809 -42.93 -41.25 0.34
N CYS A 810 -42.72 -41.33 1.65
CA CYS A 810 -43.57 -42.13 2.53
C CYS A 810 -44.94 -41.48 2.78
N GLN A 811 -45.19 -40.25 2.29
CA GLN A 811 -46.47 -39.55 2.38
C GLN A 811 -47.04 -39.40 3.82
N GLN A 812 -46.18 -39.45 4.84
CA GLN A 812 -46.51 -39.50 6.27
C GLN A 812 -47.22 -40.78 6.72
N ALA A 813 -47.02 -41.90 6.03
CA ALA A 813 -47.68 -43.18 6.27
C ALA A 813 -46.69 -44.25 6.78
N GLY A 814 -45.88 -43.92 7.78
CA GLY A 814 -44.83 -44.81 8.32
C GLY A 814 -43.44 -44.46 7.79
N ARG A 815 -42.50 -45.39 7.94
CA ARG A 815 -41.09 -45.28 7.54
C ARG A 815 -40.80 -45.90 6.17
N ALA A 816 -39.67 -45.54 5.56
CA ALA A 816 -39.24 -46.08 4.27
C ALA A 816 -38.62 -47.47 4.40
N PHE A 817 -37.70 -47.65 5.37
CA PHE A 817 -36.97 -48.91 5.55
C PHE A 817 -37.01 -49.43 6.98
N TYR A 818 -37.00 -50.76 7.11
CA TYR A 818 -36.80 -51.47 8.36
C TYR A 818 -35.68 -52.51 8.21
N PHE A 819 -34.64 -52.37 9.02
CA PHE A 819 -33.49 -53.28 9.08
C PHE A 819 -33.49 -54.00 10.43
N GLY A 820 -34.16 -55.15 10.47
CA GLY A 820 -34.39 -55.97 11.66
C GLY A 820 -33.86 -57.40 11.58
N SER A 821 -33.18 -57.76 10.48
CA SER A 821 -32.93 -59.16 10.11
C SER A 821 -31.45 -59.52 10.06
N GLY A 822 -30.58 -58.71 10.67
CA GLY A 822 -29.13 -58.94 10.72
C GLY A 822 -28.41 -58.51 9.44
N GLU A 823 -28.91 -57.48 8.76
CA GLU A 823 -28.23 -56.86 7.62
C GLU A 823 -26.81 -56.40 7.99
N THR A 824 -25.88 -56.55 7.04
CA THR A 824 -24.46 -56.20 7.24
C THR A 824 -24.10 -54.91 6.51
N GLU A 825 -22.86 -54.43 6.60
CA GLU A 825 -22.40 -53.26 5.85
C GLU A 825 -22.55 -53.42 4.32
N ASP A 826 -22.53 -54.66 3.82
CA ASP A 826 -22.79 -55.04 2.43
C ASP A 826 -24.24 -54.76 1.96
N SER A 827 -25.18 -54.51 2.89
CA SER A 827 -26.55 -54.11 2.61
C SER A 827 -26.59 -52.58 2.48
N VAL A 828 -26.63 -52.08 1.23
CA VAL A 828 -26.41 -50.65 0.97
C VAL A 828 -27.62 -49.98 0.34
N ILE A 829 -27.88 -48.75 0.79
CA ILE A 829 -28.76 -47.79 0.13
C ILE A 829 -27.89 -46.62 -0.34
N ASP A 830 -27.87 -46.34 -1.64
CA ASP A 830 -27.04 -45.29 -2.25
C ASP A 830 -27.86 -44.34 -3.14
N ASN A 831 -27.70 -43.03 -2.96
CA ASN A 831 -28.21 -41.98 -3.84
C ASN A 831 -29.75 -41.88 -3.92
N PHE A 832 -30.43 -41.82 -2.77
CA PHE A 832 -31.88 -41.63 -2.67
C PHE A 832 -32.27 -40.38 -1.89
N THR A 833 -33.34 -39.70 -2.29
CA THR A 833 -34.09 -38.82 -1.37
C THR A 833 -35.16 -39.62 -0.65
N ILE A 834 -35.10 -39.69 0.68
CA ILE A 834 -36.10 -40.34 1.53
C ILE A 834 -36.80 -39.26 2.35
N LYS A 835 -38.11 -39.08 2.13
CA LYS A 835 -38.83 -37.94 2.68
C LYS A 835 -40.23 -38.26 3.18
N ASN A 836 -40.72 -37.34 4.02
CA ASN A 836 -42.05 -37.34 4.59
C ASN A 836 -42.42 -38.62 5.35
N GLY A 837 -41.46 -39.39 5.84
CA GLY A 837 -41.74 -40.48 6.76
C GLY A 837 -42.25 -39.97 8.11
N LYS A 838 -43.17 -40.72 8.73
CA LYS A 838 -43.82 -40.29 9.97
C LYS A 838 -44.15 -41.49 10.87
N GLU A 839 -43.54 -41.52 12.05
CA GLU A 839 -43.76 -42.52 13.11
C GLU A 839 -44.17 -41.83 14.43
N ASP A 840 -45.49 -41.71 14.66
CA ASP A 840 -46.07 -41.06 15.85
C ASP A 840 -46.94 -41.99 16.69
N GLY A 841 -46.63 -43.29 16.65
CA GLY A 841 -47.25 -44.31 17.50
C GLY A 841 -46.94 -44.12 18.98
N ASN A 842 -47.53 -44.99 19.81
CA ASN A 842 -47.43 -44.90 21.27
C ASN A 842 -46.48 -45.94 21.90
N ALA A 843 -45.91 -46.84 21.11
CA ALA A 843 -45.03 -47.90 21.59
C ALA A 843 -44.01 -48.26 20.52
N TYR A 844 -42.82 -48.66 20.97
CA TYR A 844 -41.80 -49.24 20.11
C TYR A 844 -42.35 -50.45 19.33
N PRO A 845 -42.05 -50.60 18.02
CA PRO A 845 -41.15 -49.78 17.19
C PRO A 845 -41.83 -48.58 16.49
N ASP A 846 -43.12 -48.34 16.68
CA ASP A 846 -43.93 -47.30 16.02
C ASP A 846 -43.64 -45.87 16.53
N THR A 847 -42.61 -45.72 17.36
CA THR A 847 -42.11 -44.45 17.88
C THR A 847 -40.78 -44.04 17.23
N ALA A 848 -40.14 -44.95 16.51
CA ALA A 848 -38.72 -44.90 16.21
C ALA A 848 -38.44 -44.84 14.70
N GLY A 849 -37.58 -43.91 14.28
CA GLY A 849 -37.00 -43.86 12.95
C GLY A 849 -37.98 -43.40 11.89
N GLY A 850 -38.14 -42.09 11.72
CA GLY A 850 -39.17 -41.53 10.83
C GLY A 850 -38.99 -41.95 9.36
N ALA A 851 -37.75 -42.18 8.92
CA ALA A 851 -37.42 -42.73 7.60
C ALA A 851 -36.88 -44.16 7.68
N ILE A 852 -36.01 -44.46 8.63
CA ILE A 852 -35.36 -45.77 8.76
C ILE A 852 -35.29 -46.18 10.24
N LEU A 853 -35.71 -47.41 10.53
CA LEU A 853 -35.40 -48.08 11.79
C LEU A 853 -34.35 -49.16 11.55
N ILE A 854 -33.27 -49.13 12.34
CA ILE A 854 -32.20 -50.12 12.35
C ILE A 854 -32.19 -50.77 13.73
N ASP A 855 -32.58 -52.05 13.77
CA ASP A 855 -32.68 -52.88 14.96
C ASP A 855 -31.85 -54.14 14.71
N VAL A 856 -30.66 -54.25 15.32
CA VAL A 856 -29.71 -55.38 15.13
C VAL A 856 -29.04 -55.44 13.72
N GLY A 857 -29.25 -54.45 12.85
CA GLY A 857 -28.60 -54.35 11.54
C GLY A 857 -27.39 -53.39 11.50
N CYS A 858 -26.51 -53.55 10.51
CA CYS A 858 -25.37 -52.65 10.24
C CYS A 858 -25.32 -52.18 8.77
N PRO A 859 -26.43 -51.67 8.19
CA PRO A 859 -26.44 -51.29 6.77
C PRO A 859 -25.52 -50.10 6.47
N THR A 860 -25.13 -49.97 5.21
CA THR A 860 -24.46 -48.76 4.69
C THR A 860 -25.48 -47.83 4.03
N LEU A 861 -25.49 -46.57 4.45
CA LEU A 861 -26.31 -45.50 3.86
C LEU A 861 -25.36 -44.49 3.22
N ALA A 862 -25.38 -44.39 1.89
CA ALA A 862 -24.46 -43.55 1.12
C ALA A 862 -25.21 -42.51 0.29
N ASN A 863 -24.72 -41.27 0.27
CA ASN A 863 -25.18 -40.21 -0.64
C ASN A 863 -26.71 -39.96 -0.61
N CYS A 864 -27.37 -40.25 0.51
CA CYS A 864 -28.82 -40.14 0.63
C CYS A 864 -29.24 -38.80 1.23
N THR A 865 -30.39 -38.28 0.81
CA THR A 865 -31.02 -37.09 1.39
C THR A 865 -32.22 -37.50 2.23
N PHE A 866 -32.16 -37.30 3.54
CA PHE A 866 -33.28 -37.49 4.46
C PHE A 866 -33.97 -36.15 4.72
N ASN A 867 -35.17 -35.97 4.17
CA ASN A 867 -35.87 -34.69 4.24
C ASN A 867 -37.23 -34.77 4.92
N SER A 868 -37.48 -33.85 5.87
CA SER A 868 -38.81 -33.65 6.44
C SER A 868 -39.42 -34.90 7.11
N ASN A 869 -38.60 -35.81 7.60
CA ASN A 869 -39.07 -36.99 8.33
C ASN A 869 -39.40 -36.64 9.79
N TYR A 870 -40.29 -37.42 10.40
CA TYR A 870 -40.73 -37.22 11.78
C TYR A 870 -40.85 -38.54 12.54
N ALA A 871 -40.34 -38.56 13.77
CA ALA A 871 -40.60 -39.64 14.73
C ALA A 871 -40.68 -39.10 16.15
N LEU A 872 -41.06 -39.91 17.15
CA LEU A 872 -40.81 -39.53 18.54
C LEU A 872 -39.31 -39.64 18.85
N GLU A 873 -38.67 -40.68 18.32
CA GLU A 873 -37.27 -41.02 18.55
C GLU A 873 -36.54 -41.19 17.21
N GLY A 874 -35.56 -40.33 16.91
CA GLY A 874 -34.80 -40.42 15.65
C GLY A 874 -35.62 -39.94 14.45
N GLY A 875 -35.64 -38.63 14.20
CA GLY A 875 -36.56 -38.02 13.23
C GLY A 875 -36.40 -38.56 11.80
N ALA A 876 -35.20 -38.95 11.41
CA ALA A 876 -34.94 -39.72 10.20
C ALA A 876 -34.55 -41.17 10.54
N ILE A 877 -33.51 -41.36 11.35
CA ILE A 877 -32.93 -42.69 11.62
C ILE A 877 -32.95 -42.95 13.12
N TYR A 878 -33.34 -44.17 13.48
CA TYR A 878 -33.18 -44.70 14.82
C TYR A 878 -32.37 -46.00 14.79
N CYS A 879 -31.37 -46.11 15.65
CA CYS A 879 -30.49 -47.26 15.78
C CYS A 879 -30.60 -47.86 17.19
N ASP A 880 -30.92 -49.15 17.29
CA ASP A 880 -30.93 -49.92 18.54
C ASP A 880 -30.47 -51.37 18.32
N GLY A 881 -30.47 -52.17 19.38
CA GLY A 881 -30.24 -53.61 19.29
C GLY A 881 -28.77 -53.99 19.04
N GLY A 882 -27.82 -53.11 19.35
CA GLY A 882 -26.39 -53.34 19.07
C GLY A 882 -26.03 -53.13 17.60
N SER A 883 -26.81 -52.32 16.89
CA SER A 883 -26.56 -51.95 15.50
C SER A 883 -25.27 -51.12 15.34
N HIS A 884 -24.66 -51.16 14.16
CA HIS A 884 -23.50 -50.33 13.81
C HIS A 884 -23.54 -49.91 12.34
N PRO A 885 -24.53 -49.09 11.92
CA PRO A 885 -24.60 -48.63 10.54
C PRO A 885 -23.48 -47.66 10.18
N LYS A 886 -23.13 -47.66 8.89
CA LYS A 886 -22.24 -46.69 8.27
C LYS A 886 -23.06 -45.68 7.48
N ILE A 887 -22.84 -44.39 7.71
CA ILE A 887 -23.57 -43.29 7.07
C ILE A 887 -22.54 -42.36 6.43
N GLN A 888 -22.58 -42.23 5.10
CA GLN A 888 -21.57 -41.50 4.34
C GLN A 888 -22.21 -40.56 3.31
N GLY A 889 -21.71 -39.33 3.18
CA GLY A 889 -22.15 -38.40 2.13
C GLY A 889 -23.62 -38.00 2.22
N CYS A 890 -24.28 -38.25 3.35
CA CYS A 890 -25.73 -38.08 3.48
C CYS A 890 -26.09 -36.66 3.95
N VAL A 891 -27.27 -36.19 3.52
CA VAL A 891 -27.84 -34.91 3.91
C VAL A 891 -29.09 -35.12 4.74
N PHE A 892 -29.09 -34.68 5.99
CA PHE A 892 -30.23 -34.71 6.89
C PHE A 892 -30.78 -33.29 7.04
N THR A 893 -31.94 -33.02 6.45
CA THR A 893 -32.51 -31.67 6.45
C THR A 893 -33.97 -31.62 6.87
N GLN A 894 -34.31 -30.70 7.78
CA GLN A 894 -35.67 -30.47 8.28
C GLN A 894 -36.33 -31.71 8.92
N ASN A 895 -35.53 -32.66 9.41
CA ASN A 895 -36.05 -33.78 10.18
C ASN A 895 -36.40 -33.31 11.60
N SER A 896 -37.42 -33.90 12.19
CA SER A 896 -37.90 -33.50 13.50
C SER A 896 -38.19 -34.70 14.38
N ALA A 897 -37.90 -34.58 15.67
CA ALA A 897 -38.30 -35.59 16.64
C ALA A 897 -38.64 -35.01 18.01
N TYR A 898 -39.09 -35.85 18.93
CA TYR A 898 -39.14 -35.48 20.35
C TYR A 898 -37.72 -35.55 20.97
N THR A 899 -36.96 -36.58 20.59
CA THR A 899 -35.54 -36.79 20.91
C THR A 899 -34.76 -37.27 19.66
N GLY A 900 -33.53 -36.76 19.46
CA GLY A 900 -32.69 -37.08 18.30
C GLY A 900 -33.27 -36.64 16.95
N GLY A 901 -33.06 -35.37 16.57
CA GLY A 901 -33.82 -34.72 15.49
C GLY A 901 -33.62 -35.29 14.10
N ALA A 902 -32.42 -35.79 13.80
CA ALA A 902 -32.15 -36.57 12.60
C ALA A 902 -31.86 -38.02 12.96
N ILE A 903 -30.87 -38.26 13.81
CA ILE A 903 -30.40 -39.60 14.17
C ILE A 903 -30.46 -39.77 15.69
N PHE A 904 -31.04 -40.87 16.14
CA PHE A 904 -30.94 -41.31 17.53
C PHE A 904 -30.32 -42.70 17.60
N VAL A 905 -29.21 -42.81 18.34
CA VAL A 905 -28.49 -44.04 18.62
C VAL A 905 -28.67 -44.43 20.08
N SER A 906 -29.24 -45.60 20.31
CA SER A 906 -29.51 -46.18 21.63
C SER A 906 -28.86 -47.56 21.72
N ASN A 907 -28.09 -47.84 22.78
CA ASN A 907 -27.37 -49.11 22.99
C ASN A 907 -26.61 -49.66 21.76
N SER A 908 -26.08 -48.77 20.92
CA SER A 908 -25.58 -49.12 19.59
C SER A 908 -24.35 -48.28 19.22
N ALA A 909 -23.84 -48.44 18.01
CA ALA A 909 -22.76 -47.65 17.45
C ALA A 909 -23.16 -47.04 16.11
N VAL A 910 -22.46 -46.00 15.65
CA VAL A 910 -22.61 -45.46 14.29
C VAL A 910 -21.31 -44.85 13.80
N ASP A 911 -21.01 -45.03 12.52
CA ASP A 911 -19.94 -44.31 11.83
C ASP A 911 -20.54 -43.34 10.82
N ILE A 912 -20.30 -42.04 11.01
CA ILE A 912 -20.84 -40.96 10.19
C ILE A 912 -19.67 -40.22 9.54
N SER A 913 -19.72 -40.04 8.21
CA SER A 913 -18.66 -39.34 7.47
C SER A 913 -19.23 -38.48 6.35
N GLU A 914 -18.65 -37.31 6.11
CA GLU A 914 -18.99 -36.45 4.95
C GLU A 914 -20.49 -36.07 4.91
N CYS A 915 -21.13 -36.04 6.07
CA CYS A 915 -22.57 -35.82 6.19
C CYS A 915 -22.88 -34.36 6.56
N THR A 916 -24.02 -33.87 6.08
CA THR A 916 -24.56 -32.56 6.42
C THR A 916 -25.85 -32.70 7.22
N PHE A 917 -25.90 -32.11 8.41
CA PHE A 917 -27.08 -32.01 9.25
C PHE A 917 -27.55 -30.56 9.30
N GLN A 918 -28.68 -30.26 8.65
CA GLN A 918 -29.15 -28.89 8.50
C GLN A 918 -30.59 -28.70 8.98
N SER A 919 -30.81 -27.72 9.85
CA SER A 919 -32.16 -27.31 10.29
C SER A 919 -32.99 -28.46 10.85
N ASN A 920 -32.36 -29.45 11.49
CA ASN A 920 -33.07 -30.50 12.21
C ASN A 920 -33.47 -29.98 13.59
N SER A 921 -34.62 -30.41 14.10
CA SER A 921 -35.19 -29.82 15.30
C SER A 921 -35.81 -30.86 16.22
N VAL A 922 -35.58 -30.71 17.52
CA VAL A 922 -36.27 -31.46 18.57
C VAL A 922 -36.87 -30.54 19.61
N SER A 923 -37.87 -31.06 20.32
CA SER A 923 -38.46 -30.39 21.48
C SER A 923 -37.67 -30.59 22.76
N ILE A 924 -36.81 -31.62 22.86
CA ILE A 924 -36.00 -31.87 24.06
C ILE A 924 -34.51 -31.97 23.71
N ASP A 925 -34.02 -33.14 23.30
CA ASP A 925 -32.59 -33.45 23.38
C ASP A 925 -32.00 -33.93 22.04
N GLY A 926 -30.84 -33.36 21.67
CA GLY A 926 -30.04 -33.75 20.49
C GLY A 926 -30.66 -33.30 19.17
N GLY A 927 -30.32 -32.09 18.71
CA GLY A 927 -31.02 -31.45 17.59
C GLY A 927 -30.76 -32.10 16.23
N ALA A 928 -29.58 -32.65 15.99
CA ALA A 928 -29.30 -33.52 14.86
C ALA A 928 -29.03 -34.96 15.30
N VAL A 929 -28.02 -35.17 16.15
CA VAL A 929 -27.59 -36.51 16.57
C VAL A 929 -27.72 -36.66 18.08
N PHE A 930 -28.31 -37.76 18.53
CA PHE A 930 -28.36 -38.12 19.95
C PHE A 930 -27.75 -39.51 20.17
N CYS A 931 -26.79 -39.62 21.08
CA CYS A 931 -26.19 -40.88 21.51
C CYS A 931 -26.53 -41.16 22.98
N LYS A 932 -27.14 -42.31 23.26
CA LYS A 932 -27.49 -42.74 24.61
C LYS A 932 -26.94 -44.13 24.86
N ALA A 933 -26.05 -44.26 25.85
CA ALA A 933 -25.30 -45.49 26.11
C ALA A 933 -24.71 -46.11 24.81
N SER A 934 -24.16 -45.26 23.94
CA SER A 934 -23.83 -45.58 22.56
C SER A 934 -22.51 -44.97 22.11
N ASN A 935 -21.94 -45.49 21.03
CA ASN A 935 -20.69 -44.98 20.46
C ASN A 935 -20.95 -44.29 19.13
N ALA A 936 -20.24 -43.20 18.85
CA ALA A 936 -20.29 -42.56 17.54
C ALA A 936 -18.91 -42.10 17.09
N THR A 937 -18.56 -42.43 15.85
CA THR A 937 -17.43 -41.84 15.14
C THR A 937 -17.98 -40.89 14.09
N ILE A 938 -17.61 -39.62 14.12
CA ILE A 938 -18.16 -38.60 13.22
C ILE A 938 -17.02 -37.80 12.60
N ASN A 939 -16.80 -37.93 11.30
CA ASN A 939 -15.66 -37.33 10.61
C ASN A 939 -16.10 -36.45 9.45
N ASN A 940 -15.48 -35.28 9.30
CA ASN A 940 -15.72 -34.37 8.17
C ASN A 940 -17.23 -34.08 7.95
N CYS A 941 -17.96 -33.80 9.04
CA CYS A 941 -19.40 -33.56 8.99
C CYS A 941 -19.73 -32.10 9.34
N THR A 942 -20.80 -31.59 8.75
CA THR A 942 -21.29 -30.23 8.99
C THR A 942 -22.64 -30.25 9.71
N PHE A 943 -22.75 -29.49 10.80
CA PHE A 943 -23.96 -29.30 11.59
C PHE A 943 -24.35 -27.83 11.54
N THR A 944 -25.45 -27.49 10.87
CA THR A 944 -25.88 -26.10 10.67
C THR A 944 -27.32 -25.87 11.09
N ASP A 945 -27.56 -24.82 11.89
CA ASP A 945 -28.91 -24.38 12.30
C ASP A 945 -29.75 -25.49 12.96
N ASN A 946 -29.12 -26.46 13.62
CA ASN A 946 -29.85 -27.49 14.35
C ASN A 946 -30.33 -26.96 15.71
N LYS A 947 -31.48 -27.46 16.16
CA LYS A 947 -32.20 -26.94 17.33
C LYS A 947 -32.63 -28.05 18.28
N ALA A 948 -32.24 -27.90 19.54
CA ALA A 948 -32.76 -28.69 20.66
C ALA A 948 -33.00 -27.80 21.88
N ASP A 949 -33.57 -28.34 22.95
CA ASP A 949 -33.48 -27.71 24.27
C ASP A 949 -32.06 -27.83 24.82
N SER A 950 -31.39 -28.98 24.67
CA SER A 950 -29.95 -29.16 24.95
C SER A 950 -29.25 -29.95 23.85
N GLY A 951 -27.99 -29.58 23.55
CA GLY A 951 -27.21 -30.20 22.48
C GLY A 951 -27.78 -29.87 21.10
N GLY A 952 -27.67 -28.60 20.69
CA GLY A 952 -28.32 -28.10 19.47
C GLY A 952 -27.91 -28.85 18.21
N GLY A 953 -26.65 -29.23 18.07
CA GLY A 953 -26.18 -30.16 17.04
C GLY A 953 -26.18 -31.61 17.53
N LEU A 954 -25.44 -31.88 18.61
CA LEU A 954 -25.25 -33.23 19.12
C LEU A 954 -25.44 -33.31 20.64
N ARG A 955 -25.99 -34.42 21.12
CA ARG A 955 -26.02 -34.77 22.53
C ARG A 955 -25.47 -36.19 22.76
N CYS A 956 -24.72 -36.39 23.83
CA CYS A 956 -24.35 -37.72 24.32
C CYS A 956 -24.61 -37.88 25.83
N GLU A 957 -25.12 -39.06 26.22
CA GLU A 957 -25.39 -39.38 27.61
C GLU A 957 -25.16 -40.85 28.00
N GLN A 958 -25.16 -41.12 29.31
CA GLN A 958 -25.11 -42.47 29.90
C GLN A 958 -23.87 -43.28 29.50
N GLY A 959 -22.69 -42.66 29.57
CA GLY A 959 -21.42 -43.35 29.30
C GLY A 959 -21.10 -43.54 27.81
N SER A 960 -21.76 -42.77 26.94
CA SER A 960 -21.48 -42.77 25.51
C SER A 960 -20.06 -42.30 25.19
N VAL A 961 -19.47 -42.86 24.13
CA VAL A 961 -18.16 -42.44 23.60
C VAL A 961 -18.35 -41.82 22.23
N VAL A 962 -18.05 -40.53 22.10
CA VAL A 962 -18.19 -39.79 20.84
C VAL A 962 -16.83 -39.25 20.42
N ASN A 963 -16.37 -39.69 19.26
CA ASN A 963 -15.13 -39.24 18.65
C ASN A 963 -15.47 -38.45 17.38
N MET A 964 -15.02 -37.20 17.32
CA MET A 964 -15.25 -36.35 16.16
C MET A 964 -13.96 -35.75 15.64
N SER A 965 -13.80 -35.75 14.32
CA SER A 965 -12.70 -35.07 13.65
C SER A 965 -13.17 -34.23 12.47
N GLU A 966 -12.54 -33.07 12.26
CA GLU A 966 -12.78 -32.20 11.09
C GLU A 966 -14.25 -31.79 10.93
N CYS A 967 -15.00 -31.70 12.04
CA CYS A 967 -16.41 -31.38 12.00
C CYS A 967 -16.65 -29.88 12.20
N VAL A 968 -17.69 -29.36 11.53
CA VAL A 968 -18.08 -27.95 11.59
C VAL A 968 -19.44 -27.83 12.23
N PHE A 969 -19.56 -27.00 13.27
CA PHE A 969 -20.80 -26.66 13.95
C PHE A 969 -21.07 -25.17 13.80
N THR A 970 -22.08 -24.81 13.02
CA THR A 970 -22.40 -23.41 12.75
C THR A 970 -23.85 -23.08 13.12
N GLN A 971 -24.06 -22.03 13.91
CA GLN A 971 -25.40 -21.51 14.25
C GLN A 971 -26.36 -22.54 14.89
N ASN A 972 -25.83 -23.62 15.48
CA ASN A 972 -26.66 -24.55 16.24
C ASN A 972 -27.06 -23.89 17.57
N LYS A 973 -28.22 -24.28 18.12
CA LYS A 973 -28.62 -23.71 19.42
C LYS A 973 -29.38 -24.65 20.33
N ALA A 974 -29.17 -24.42 21.61
CA ALA A 974 -29.95 -24.91 22.73
C ALA A 974 -30.96 -23.83 23.17
N THR A 975 -32.27 -24.08 23.06
CA THR A 975 -33.33 -23.07 23.30
C THR A 975 -33.83 -22.93 24.74
N ALA A 976 -33.45 -23.85 25.61
CA ALA A 976 -33.88 -23.85 27.00
C ALA A 976 -32.81 -24.39 27.96
N GLY A 977 -31.82 -25.12 27.44
CA GLY A 977 -30.74 -25.74 28.19
C GLY A 977 -29.36 -25.42 27.61
N ASP A 978 -28.47 -26.40 27.68
CA ASP A 978 -27.02 -26.21 27.56
C ASP A 978 -26.45 -26.80 26.25
N GLY A 979 -25.27 -26.34 25.85
CA GLY A 979 -24.53 -26.90 24.71
C GLY A 979 -25.14 -26.52 23.36
N GLY A 980 -24.85 -25.32 22.85
CA GLY A 980 -25.43 -24.85 21.58
C GLY A 980 -25.03 -25.74 20.39
N GLY A 981 -23.79 -26.21 20.35
CA GLY A 981 -23.30 -27.23 19.43
C GLY A 981 -23.42 -28.64 20.02
N VAL A 982 -22.65 -28.93 21.07
CA VAL A 982 -22.51 -30.26 21.67
C VAL A 982 -22.84 -30.23 23.17
N SER A 983 -23.58 -31.23 23.64
CA SER A 983 -23.84 -31.46 25.06
C SER A 983 -23.46 -32.88 25.46
N SER A 984 -22.56 -33.02 26.44
CA SER A 984 -22.11 -34.29 26.99
C SER A 984 -22.49 -34.40 28.46
N LEU A 985 -23.33 -35.38 28.80
CA LEU A 985 -23.88 -35.55 30.15
C LEU A 985 -23.57 -36.94 30.73
N GLY A 986 -23.18 -36.98 32.00
CA GLY A 986 -22.87 -38.23 32.70
C GLY A 986 -21.43 -38.65 32.44
N THR A 987 -21.11 -39.93 32.64
CA THR A 987 -19.75 -40.48 32.49
C THR A 987 -19.30 -40.64 31.03
N CYS A 988 -19.77 -39.77 30.13
CA CYS A 988 -19.45 -39.80 28.71
C CYS A 988 -18.01 -39.36 28.44
N THR A 989 -17.48 -39.82 27.31
CA THR A 989 -16.18 -39.41 26.79
C THR A 989 -16.38 -38.72 25.45
N LEU A 990 -15.90 -37.48 25.34
CA LEU A 990 -15.98 -36.67 24.13
C LEU A 990 -14.57 -36.35 23.62
N THR A 991 -14.25 -36.78 22.41
CA THR A 991 -13.00 -36.40 21.73
C THR A 991 -13.34 -35.53 20.54
N LEU A 992 -12.83 -34.30 20.50
CA LEU A 992 -12.95 -33.38 19.36
C LEU A 992 -11.56 -33.05 18.84
N GLN A 993 -11.32 -33.29 17.56
CA GLN A 993 -10.05 -33.02 16.91
C GLN A 993 -10.26 -32.16 15.65
N SER A 994 -9.61 -31.00 15.57
CA SER A 994 -9.70 -30.12 14.40
C SER A 994 -11.13 -29.72 14.03
N CYS A 995 -12.01 -29.63 15.04
CA CYS A 995 -13.40 -29.22 14.87
C CYS A 995 -13.56 -27.71 15.00
N ASP A 996 -14.45 -27.13 14.20
CA ASP A 996 -14.79 -25.72 14.23
C ASP A 996 -16.20 -25.49 14.79
N PHE A 997 -16.32 -24.56 15.72
CA PHE A 997 -17.56 -24.14 16.35
C PHE A 997 -17.74 -22.65 16.15
N ASP A 998 -18.60 -22.28 15.22
CA ASP A 998 -18.88 -20.89 14.89
C ASP A 998 -20.33 -20.51 15.24
N SER A 999 -20.47 -19.41 15.97
CA SER A 999 -21.77 -18.74 16.17
C SER A 999 -22.85 -19.64 16.78
N ASN A 1000 -22.47 -20.68 17.53
CA ASN A 1000 -23.41 -21.54 18.23
C ASN A 1000 -23.92 -20.84 19.50
N ARG A 1001 -25.17 -21.12 19.87
CA ARG A 1001 -25.83 -20.42 20.99
C ARG A 1001 -26.47 -21.37 21.99
N ALA A 1002 -26.19 -21.17 23.26
CA ALA A 1002 -26.96 -21.75 24.35
C ALA A 1002 -27.68 -20.64 25.12
N ASP A 1003 -28.97 -20.80 25.38
CA ASP A 1003 -29.70 -19.85 26.23
C ASP A 1003 -29.25 -19.98 27.72
N ALA A 1004 -28.60 -21.10 28.12
CA ALA A 1004 -27.99 -21.29 29.43
C ALA A 1004 -26.45 -21.31 29.41
N LYS A 1005 -25.78 -22.46 29.32
CA LYS A 1005 -24.31 -22.57 29.41
C LYS A 1005 -23.70 -23.31 28.23
N GLY A 1006 -22.40 -23.10 28.01
CA GLY A 1006 -21.63 -23.77 26.95
C GLY A 1006 -22.19 -23.42 25.58
N GLY A 1007 -21.93 -22.21 25.10
CA GLY A 1007 -22.49 -21.75 23.82
C GLY A 1007 -22.12 -22.66 22.65
N ALA A 1008 -20.93 -23.26 22.68
CA ALA A 1008 -20.54 -24.34 21.77
C ALA A 1008 -20.67 -25.72 22.45
N VAL A 1009 -19.91 -25.96 23.52
CA VAL A 1009 -19.75 -27.30 24.11
C VAL A 1009 -19.98 -27.25 25.62
N ILE A 1010 -20.70 -28.24 26.15
CA ILE A 1010 -20.80 -28.47 27.59
C ILE A 1010 -20.46 -29.92 27.96
N ILE A 1011 -19.72 -30.07 29.07
CA ILE A 1011 -19.42 -31.33 29.74
C ILE A 1011 -19.95 -31.24 31.15
N ASP A 1012 -20.78 -32.20 31.55
CA ASP A 1012 -21.37 -32.23 32.88
C ASP A 1012 -21.48 -33.64 33.46
N SER A 1013 -21.63 -33.71 34.78
CA SER A 1013 -21.93 -34.91 35.54
C SER A 1013 -20.87 -36.01 35.41
N SER A 1014 -19.60 -35.68 35.71
CA SER A 1014 -18.44 -36.59 35.64
C SER A 1014 -18.01 -37.01 34.23
N GLY A 1015 -18.33 -36.21 33.22
CA GLY A 1015 -17.88 -36.41 31.84
C GLY A 1015 -16.42 -36.02 31.63
N THR A 1016 -15.83 -36.58 30.59
CA THR A 1016 -14.47 -36.22 30.13
C THR A 1016 -14.51 -35.68 28.72
N ALA A 1017 -13.72 -34.64 28.45
CA ALA A 1017 -13.53 -34.15 27.09
C ALA A 1017 -12.06 -33.86 26.78
N LYS A 1018 -11.65 -34.23 25.57
CA LYS A 1018 -10.37 -33.83 24.98
C LYS A 1018 -10.64 -33.05 23.70
N LEU A 1019 -10.18 -31.80 23.68
CA LEU A 1019 -10.31 -30.86 22.58
C LEU A 1019 -8.91 -30.60 22.02
N THR A 1020 -8.66 -30.93 20.76
CA THR A 1020 -7.34 -30.77 20.13
C THR A 1020 -7.48 -30.02 18.83
N ASP A 1021 -6.75 -28.90 18.68
CA ASP A 1021 -6.74 -28.03 17.50
C ASP A 1021 -8.15 -27.54 17.10
N CYS A 1022 -9.04 -27.38 18.09
CA CYS A 1022 -10.40 -26.91 17.87
C CYS A 1022 -10.50 -25.39 17.86
N THR A 1023 -11.37 -24.85 17.01
CA THR A 1023 -11.66 -23.42 16.94
C THR A 1023 -13.07 -23.15 17.47
N PHE A 1024 -13.19 -22.09 18.28
CA PHE A 1024 -14.43 -21.62 18.89
C PHE A 1024 -14.55 -20.13 18.62
N THR A 1025 -15.36 -19.76 17.64
CA THR A 1025 -15.54 -18.37 17.20
C THR A 1025 -16.97 -17.90 17.45
N SER A 1026 -17.12 -16.72 18.04
CA SER A 1026 -18.40 -16.01 18.17
C SER A 1026 -19.53 -16.81 18.83
N ASN A 1027 -19.22 -17.81 19.65
CA ASN A 1027 -20.22 -18.61 20.34
C ASN A 1027 -20.82 -17.82 21.52
N HIS A 1028 -22.09 -18.10 21.83
CA HIS A 1028 -22.87 -17.32 22.77
C HIS A 1028 -23.52 -18.17 23.86
N ALA A 1029 -23.33 -17.79 25.12
CA ALA A 1029 -24.05 -18.35 26.25
C ALA A 1029 -24.85 -17.28 27.02
N GLY A 1030 -26.09 -17.61 27.38
CA GLY A 1030 -26.93 -16.73 28.21
C GLY A 1030 -26.49 -16.63 29.68
N HIS A 1031 -25.64 -17.54 30.17
CA HIS A 1031 -25.16 -17.54 31.55
C HIS A 1031 -23.65 -17.74 31.69
N ARG A 1032 -23.08 -18.91 31.38
CA ARG A 1032 -21.65 -19.17 31.65
C ARG A 1032 -20.98 -19.92 30.51
N GLY A 1033 -19.71 -19.58 30.25
CA GLY A 1033 -18.86 -20.23 29.23
C GLY A 1033 -19.42 -20.05 27.82
N GLY A 1034 -19.10 -18.93 27.18
CA GLY A 1034 -19.63 -18.62 25.85
C GLY A 1034 -19.22 -19.62 24.77
N ALA A 1035 -18.08 -20.30 24.93
CA ALA A 1035 -17.67 -21.44 24.10
C ALA A 1035 -17.83 -22.77 24.85
N VAL A 1036 -16.93 -23.04 25.80
CA VAL A 1036 -16.80 -24.36 26.45
C VAL A 1036 -17.12 -24.24 27.93
N THR A 1037 -17.91 -25.17 28.46
CA THR A 1037 -18.18 -25.25 29.90
C THR A 1037 -17.93 -26.66 30.41
N GLY A 1038 -17.15 -26.78 31.49
CA GLY A 1038 -17.17 -27.98 32.33
C GLY A 1038 -17.91 -27.63 33.62
N TRP A 1039 -18.89 -28.45 33.99
CA TRP A 1039 -19.83 -28.09 35.06
C TRP A 1039 -19.69 -28.91 36.34
N THR A 1040 -20.17 -30.15 36.42
CA THR A 1040 -20.11 -30.89 37.70
C THR A 1040 -19.13 -32.04 37.59
N TYR A 1041 -18.07 -32.02 38.40
CA TYR A 1041 -17.03 -33.08 38.46
C TYR A 1041 -16.41 -33.45 37.11
N SER A 1042 -16.39 -32.52 36.16
CA SER A 1042 -15.95 -32.82 34.79
C SER A 1042 -14.44 -32.64 34.63
N ASN A 1043 -13.85 -33.32 33.65
CA ASN A 1043 -12.44 -33.14 33.30
C ASN A 1043 -12.32 -32.75 31.82
N VAL A 1044 -11.70 -31.60 31.55
CA VAL A 1044 -11.55 -31.07 30.20
C VAL A 1044 -10.09 -30.75 29.91
N THR A 1045 -9.57 -31.36 28.85
CA THR A 1045 -8.24 -31.05 28.32
C THR A 1045 -8.38 -30.33 26.98
N VAL A 1046 -7.66 -29.22 26.81
CA VAL A 1046 -7.64 -28.42 25.58
C VAL A 1046 -6.19 -28.21 25.13
N ILE A 1047 -5.90 -28.57 23.88
CA ILE A 1047 -4.56 -28.47 23.29
C ILE A 1047 -4.69 -27.77 21.94
N GLY A 1048 -3.92 -26.70 21.68
CA GLY A 1048 -3.94 -26.04 20.36
C GLY A 1048 -5.23 -25.28 20.05
N GLY A 1049 -6.06 -24.99 21.04
CA GLY A 1049 -7.39 -24.40 20.85
C GLY A 1049 -7.38 -22.89 20.58
N THR A 1050 -8.27 -22.43 19.71
CA THR A 1050 -8.51 -21.00 19.45
C THR A 1050 -9.90 -20.59 19.95
N PHE A 1051 -9.96 -19.59 20.83
CA PHE A 1051 -11.19 -19.05 21.40
C PHE A 1051 -11.29 -17.57 21.05
N LYS A 1052 -12.10 -17.25 20.04
CA LYS A 1052 -12.20 -15.90 19.51
C LYS A 1052 -13.61 -15.33 19.61
N ASP A 1053 -13.73 -14.10 20.11
CA ASP A 1053 -14.97 -13.32 20.11
C ASP A 1053 -16.18 -14.03 20.78
N ASN A 1054 -15.93 -15.00 21.66
CA ASN A 1054 -17.01 -15.71 22.34
C ASN A 1054 -17.59 -14.83 23.44
N THR A 1055 -18.90 -14.94 23.65
CA THR A 1055 -19.64 -14.05 24.55
C THR A 1055 -20.48 -14.83 25.57
N ALA A 1056 -20.38 -14.44 26.83
CA ALA A 1056 -21.29 -14.88 27.89
C ALA A 1056 -22.00 -13.70 28.53
N GLN A 1057 -23.34 -13.75 28.60
CA GLN A 1057 -24.15 -12.74 29.30
C GLN A 1057 -23.95 -12.77 30.83
N GLY A 1058 -23.44 -13.87 31.38
CA GLY A 1058 -23.04 -13.96 32.79
C GLY A 1058 -21.51 -13.95 32.94
N ARG A 1059 -20.85 -15.11 33.11
CA ARG A 1059 -19.41 -15.18 33.44
C ARG A 1059 -18.63 -16.13 32.54
N GLY A 1060 -17.36 -15.83 32.27
CA GLY A 1060 -16.50 -16.65 31.41
C GLY A 1060 -16.89 -16.54 29.94
N GLY A 1061 -16.41 -15.52 29.23
CA GLY A 1061 -16.81 -15.26 27.84
C GLY A 1061 -16.45 -16.39 26.88
N ALA A 1062 -15.36 -17.12 27.13
CA ALA A 1062 -15.01 -18.35 26.42
C ALA A 1062 -15.26 -19.59 27.29
N ILE A 1063 -14.59 -19.69 28.44
CA ILE A 1063 -14.59 -20.90 29.27
C ILE A 1063 -15.26 -20.68 30.62
N GLY A 1064 -16.10 -21.64 31.02
CA GLY A 1064 -16.58 -21.78 32.39
C GLY A 1064 -16.11 -23.08 33.04
N CYS A 1065 -15.31 -22.99 34.11
CA CYS A 1065 -14.91 -24.10 34.97
C CYS A 1065 -15.69 -24.03 36.28
N LEU A 1066 -16.69 -24.89 36.45
CA LEU A 1066 -17.64 -24.78 37.55
C LEU A 1066 -17.57 -26.02 38.45
N THR A 1067 -18.01 -25.89 39.71
CA THR A 1067 -18.34 -26.97 40.64
C THR A 1067 -17.47 -28.24 40.55
N HIS A 1068 -16.24 -28.18 41.11
CA HIS A 1068 -15.28 -29.30 41.19
C HIS A 1068 -14.79 -29.84 39.84
N THR A 1069 -14.67 -28.97 38.84
CA THR A 1069 -14.20 -29.35 37.49
C THR A 1069 -12.71 -29.05 37.33
N THR A 1070 -11.99 -29.88 36.59
CA THR A 1070 -10.58 -29.62 36.22
C THR A 1070 -10.46 -29.21 34.76
N PHE A 1071 -9.66 -28.19 34.49
CA PHE A 1071 -9.25 -27.80 33.14
C PHE A 1071 -7.73 -27.78 32.99
N GLU A 1072 -7.25 -28.45 31.95
CA GLU A 1072 -5.86 -28.41 31.51
C GLU A 1072 -5.82 -27.81 30.10
N ILE A 1073 -5.16 -26.65 29.95
CA ILE A 1073 -5.14 -25.89 28.71
C ILE A 1073 -3.70 -25.67 28.28
N THR A 1074 -3.35 -26.06 27.06
CA THR A 1074 -1.98 -25.96 26.54
C THR A 1074 -1.96 -25.39 25.13
N ASN A 1075 -1.05 -24.45 24.86
CA ASN A 1075 -0.86 -23.87 23.53
C ASN A 1075 -2.17 -23.30 22.93
N CYS A 1076 -2.92 -22.54 23.72
CA CYS A 1076 -4.23 -22.02 23.31
C CYS A 1076 -4.25 -20.49 23.25
N SER A 1077 -5.06 -19.94 22.34
CA SER A 1077 -5.28 -18.50 22.19
C SER A 1077 -6.70 -18.10 22.57
N PHE A 1078 -6.82 -17.03 23.36
CA PHE A 1078 -8.07 -16.42 23.79
C PHE A 1078 -8.06 -14.95 23.39
N ASP A 1079 -8.78 -14.61 22.33
CA ASP A 1079 -8.79 -13.28 21.72
C ASP A 1079 -10.20 -12.67 21.71
N GLY A 1080 -10.33 -11.44 22.17
CA GLY A 1080 -11.59 -10.67 22.04
C GLY A 1080 -12.81 -11.23 22.77
N ASN A 1081 -12.65 -12.17 23.72
CA ASN A 1081 -13.79 -12.79 24.39
C ASN A 1081 -14.43 -11.84 25.42
N ILE A 1082 -15.77 -11.86 25.50
CA ILE A 1082 -16.55 -10.89 26.27
C ILE A 1082 -17.43 -11.57 27.32
N SER A 1083 -17.35 -11.07 28.55
CA SER A 1083 -18.23 -11.45 29.65
C SER A 1083 -18.94 -10.23 30.22
N TYR A 1084 -20.24 -10.33 30.47
CA TYR A 1084 -21.00 -9.23 31.08
C TYR A 1084 -20.95 -9.18 32.62
N GLY A 1085 -20.43 -10.23 33.29
CA GLY A 1085 -20.45 -10.41 34.75
C GLY A 1085 -19.11 -10.72 35.42
N GLY A 1086 -18.07 -11.10 34.66
CA GLY A 1086 -16.70 -11.31 35.15
C GLY A 1086 -15.97 -12.47 34.45
N GLY A 1087 -14.64 -12.38 34.37
CA GLY A 1087 -13.82 -13.33 33.62
C GLY A 1087 -14.07 -13.21 32.11
N GLY A 1088 -13.44 -12.24 31.44
CA GLY A 1088 -13.72 -11.94 30.03
C GLY A 1088 -13.50 -13.14 29.12
N ALA A 1089 -12.43 -13.90 29.32
CA ALA A 1089 -12.24 -15.21 28.69
C ALA A 1089 -12.66 -16.36 29.60
N VAL A 1090 -12.15 -16.42 30.83
CA VAL A 1090 -12.26 -17.63 31.68
C VAL A 1090 -12.87 -17.29 33.04
N TYR A 1091 -13.78 -18.14 33.50
CA TYR A 1091 -14.34 -18.08 34.85
C TYR A 1091 -14.25 -19.42 35.57
N CYS A 1092 -13.56 -19.45 36.72
CA CYS A 1092 -13.44 -20.60 37.61
C CYS A 1092 -14.16 -20.39 38.94
N THR A 1093 -14.84 -21.41 39.44
CA THR A 1093 -15.52 -21.32 40.75
C THR A 1093 -15.70 -22.65 41.46
N GLU A 1094 -15.84 -22.63 42.78
CA GLU A 1094 -16.23 -23.78 43.62
C GLU A 1094 -15.25 -24.95 43.50
N SER A 1095 -13.98 -24.72 43.84
CA SER A 1095 -12.90 -25.71 43.81
C SER A 1095 -12.67 -26.33 42.43
N SER A 1096 -12.71 -25.49 41.39
CA SER A 1096 -12.51 -25.91 40.00
C SER A 1096 -11.14 -25.48 39.49
N ASP A 1097 -10.18 -26.39 39.56
CA ASP A 1097 -8.78 -26.09 39.30
C ASP A 1097 -8.51 -25.89 37.80
N LEU A 1098 -7.67 -24.90 37.50
CA LEU A 1098 -7.28 -24.55 36.15
C LEU A 1098 -5.75 -24.49 36.02
N THR A 1099 -5.23 -25.27 35.07
CA THR A 1099 -3.81 -25.22 34.67
C THR A 1099 -3.69 -24.76 33.22
N MET A 1100 -2.81 -23.79 32.99
CA MET A 1100 -2.53 -23.22 31.67
C MET A 1100 -1.04 -23.22 31.36
N THR A 1101 -0.67 -23.60 30.14
CA THR A 1101 0.73 -23.60 29.68
C THR A 1101 0.81 -23.09 28.24
N ASP A 1102 1.72 -22.16 27.96
CA ASP A 1102 1.93 -21.57 26.62
C ASP A 1102 0.64 -20.96 26.02
N CYS A 1103 -0.18 -20.28 26.84
CA CYS A 1103 -1.45 -19.70 26.38
C CYS A 1103 -1.38 -18.17 26.25
N SER A 1104 -2.11 -17.61 25.29
CA SER A 1104 -2.26 -16.16 25.11
C SER A 1104 -3.68 -15.69 25.39
N PHE A 1105 -3.82 -14.61 26.16
CA PHE A 1105 -5.08 -13.94 26.47
C PHE A 1105 -4.99 -12.48 26.05
N THR A 1106 -5.57 -12.15 24.90
CA THR A 1106 -5.47 -10.84 24.27
C THR A 1106 -6.84 -10.19 24.15
N SER A 1107 -6.93 -8.90 24.49
CA SER A 1107 -8.12 -8.07 24.23
C SER A 1107 -9.44 -8.62 24.81
N ASN A 1108 -9.39 -9.45 25.85
CA ASN A 1108 -10.59 -9.98 26.49
C ASN A 1108 -11.19 -8.94 27.43
N LYS A 1109 -12.52 -8.94 27.55
CA LYS A 1109 -13.25 -7.90 28.26
C LYS A 1109 -14.27 -8.45 29.25
N ALA A 1110 -14.22 -7.94 30.47
CA ALA A 1110 -15.30 -8.11 31.44
C ALA A 1110 -16.03 -6.76 31.65
N ASN A 1111 -17.31 -6.68 31.30
CA ASN A 1111 -18.07 -5.43 31.47
C ASN A 1111 -18.42 -5.14 32.94
N THR A 1112 -18.53 -6.18 33.78
CA THR A 1112 -18.67 -6.02 35.23
C THR A 1112 -17.93 -7.16 35.95
N GLY A 1113 -17.71 -7.02 37.26
CA GLY A 1113 -17.26 -8.12 38.13
C GLY A 1113 -15.76 -8.46 38.15
N GLY A 1114 -14.92 -7.89 37.27
CA GLY A 1114 -13.47 -8.05 37.36
C GLY A 1114 -12.90 -9.23 36.57
N GLY A 1115 -11.58 -9.23 36.40
CA GLY A 1115 -10.85 -10.26 35.64
C GLY A 1115 -11.07 -10.14 34.14
N GLY A 1116 -10.37 -9.20 33.49
CA GLY A 1116 -10.55 -8.95 32.05
C GLY A 1116 -10.25 -10.17 31.19
N ALA A 1117 -9.21 -10.93 31.53
CA ALA A 1117 -8.99 -12.27 30.97
C ALA A 1117 -9.64 -13.35 31.84
N LEU A 1118 -9.32 -13.38 33.13
CA LEU A 1118 -9.66 -14.50 34.00
C LEU A 1118 -10.24 -14.04 35.33
N ARG A 1119 -11.26 -14.75 35.80
CA ARG A 1119 -11.76 -14.63 37.16
C ARG A 1119 -11.84 -15.99 37.86
N SER A 1120 -11.23 -16.11 39.03
CA SER A 1120 -11.34 -17.28 39.92
C SER A 1120 -12.01 -16.93 41.24
N TYR A 1121 -12.88 -17.83 41.73
CA TYR A 1121 -13.48 -17.77 43.05
C TYR A 1121 -13.37 -19.12 43.76
N GLN A 1122 -12.60 -19.18 44.85
CA GLN A 1122 -12.35 -20.39 45.65
C GLN A 1122 -11.79 -21.57 44.83
N SER A 1123 -10.93 -21.29 43.84
CA SER A 1123 -10.34 -22.32 42.96
C SER A 1123 -8.89 -22.01 42.66
N ASP A 1124 -8.07 -23.05 42.49
CA ASP A 1124 -6.64 -22.90 42.23
C ASP A 1124 -6.39 -22.63 40.74
N VAL A 1125 -5.50 -21.68 40.47
CA VAL A 1125 -5.10 -21.30 39.11
C VAL A 1125 -3.59 -21.30 39.00
N SER A 1126 -3.08 -22.03 38.01
CA SER A 1126 -1.67 -22.07 37.64
C SER A 1126 -1.49 -21.70 36.17
N ALA A 1127 -0.61 -20.74 35.88
CA ALA A 1127 -0.23 -20.37 34.53
C ALA A 1127 1.29 -20.38 34.38
N THR A 1128 1.76 -21.03 33.32
CA THR A 1128 3.19 -21.14 33.00
C THR A 1128 3.43 -20.74 31.55
N ASP A 1129 4.41 -19.86 31.29
CA ASP A 1129 4.74 -19.39 29.94
C ASP A 1129 3.55 -18.74 29.20
N CYS A 1130 2.61 -18.14 29.96
CA CYS A 1130 1.40 -17.51 29.40
C CYS A 1130 1.54 -15.99 29.21
N THR A 1131 0.84 -15.44 28.23
CA THR A 1131 0.75 -13.99 27.98
C THR A 1131 -0.66 -13.47 28.24
N PHE A 1132 -0.77 -12.36 28.98
CA PHE A 1132 -2.02 -11.66 29.25
C PHE A 1132 -1.87 -10.20 28.82
N GLN A 1133 -2.45 -9.85 27.67
CA GLN A 1133 -2.26 -8.56 27.03
C GLN A 1133 -3.56 -7.83 26.75
N GLN A 1134 -3.60 -6.51 27.00
CA GLN A 1134 -4.71 -5.64 26.59
C GLN A 1134 -6.10 -6.07 27.08
N ASN A 1135 -6.16 -6.78 28.21
CA ASN A 1135 -7.44 -7.18 28.78
C ASN A 1135 -8.03 -6.03 29.59
N ASP A 1136 -9.35 -5.86 29.51
CA ASP A 1136 -10.05 -4.68 30.00
C ASP A 1136 -11.23 -5.03 30.92
N VAL A 1137 -11.45 -4.16 31.91
CA VAL A 1137 -12.60 -4.25 32.80
C VAL A 1137 -13.23 -2.89 33.04
N ALA A 1138 -14.54 -2.80 32.75
CA ALA A 1138 -15.36 -1.68 33.17
C ALA A 1138 -15.81 -1.88 34.64
N GLY A 1139 -15.20 -1.11 35.55
CA GLY A 1139 -15.72 -0.90 36.90
C GLY A 1139 -15.32 -1.85 38.05
N SER A 1140 -14.74 -3.04 37.89
CA SER A 1140 -14.24 -3.89 39.00
C SER A 1140 -12.79 -4.33 38.74
N GLY A 1141 -12.04 -4.75 39.77
CA GLY A 1141 -10.57 -4.87 39.67
C GLY A 1141 -10.01 -6.04 38.84
N GLY A 1142 -8.69 -6.05 38.68
CA GLY A 1142 -7.91 -7.13 38.05
C GLY A 1142 -8.01 -7.12 36.53
N GLY A 1143 -7.41 -6.12 35.87
CA GLY A 1143 -7.49 -5.93 34.42
C GLY A 1143 -7.12 -7.18 33.61
N ALA A 1144 -6.14 -7.95 34.06
CA ALA A 1144 -5.88 -9.31 33.56
C ALA A 1144 -6.67 -10.35 34.37
N MET A 1145 -6.39 -10.45 35.68
CA MET A 1145 -6.91 -11.53 36.51
C MET A 1145 -7.49 -11.03 37.84
N LEU A 1146 -8.64 -11.60 38.22
CA LEU A 1146 -9.20 -11.45 39.57
C LEU A 1146 -9.29 -12.82 40.24
N CYS A 1147 -8.66 -12.97 41.40
CA CYS A 1147 -8.72 -14.19 42.22
C CYS A 1147 -9.22 -13.86 43.63
N ASP A 1148 -10.23 -14.58 44.08
CA ASP A 1148 -10.87 -14.42 45.39
C ASP A 1148 -11.01 -15.80 46.06
N GLY A 1149 -10.15 -16.08 47.03
CA GLY A 1149 -9.90 -17.44 47.54
C GLY A 1149 -9.13 -18.34 46.57
N GLY A 1150 -8.53 -19.41 47.10
CA GLY A 1150 -7.68 -20.34 46.33
C GLY A 1150 -6.25 -19.82 46.12
N ASN A 1151 -5.43 -20.59 45.39
CA ASN A 1151 -4.05 -20.26 45.09
C ASN A 1151 -3.91 -19.70 43.66
N LEU A 1152 -3.04 -18.70 43.48
CA LEU A 1152 -2.66 -18.20 42.16
C LEU A 1152 -1.15 -18.32 41.98
N THR A 1153 -0.73 -19.07 40.97
CA THR A 1153 0.68 -19.20 40.57
C THR A 1153 0.88 -18.73 39.13
N LEU A 1154 1.80 -17.78 38.93
CA LEU A 1154 2.28 -17.36 37.61
C LEU A 1154 3.79 -17.59 37.52
N GLU A 1155 4.23 -18.35 36.52
CA GLU A 1155 5.63 -18.67 36.27
C GLU A 1155 6.00 -18.36 34.81
N ARG A 1156 7.03 -17.54 34.58
CA ARG A 1156 7.45 -17.11 33.22
C ARG A 1156 6.33 -16.46 32.39
N CYS A 1157 5.36 -15.83 33.04
CA CYS A 1157 4.25 -15.18 32.35
C CYS A 1157 4.56 -13.72 32.00
N GLN A 1158 3.97 -13.22 30.92
CA GLN A 1158 3.99 -11.82 30.52
C GLN A 1158 2.62 -11.18 30.74
N VAL A 1159 2.55 -10.10 31.50
CA VAL A 1159 1.29 -9.41 31.81
C VAL A 1159 1.39 -7.94 31.43
N VAL A 1160 0.85 -7.58 30.27
CA VAL A 1160 1.17 -6.33 29.57
C VAL A 1160 -0.07 -5.53 29.23
N ASP A 1161 -0.05 -4.23 29.50
CA ASP A 1161 -1.06 -3.26 29.02
C ASP A 1161 -2.51 -3.62 29.39
N ASN A 1162 -2.72 -4.24 30.55
CA ASN A 1162 -4.06 -4.55 31.04
C ASN A 1162 -4.65 -3.36 31.81
N ARG A 1163 -5.97 -3.21 31.76
CA ARG A 1163 -6.68 -2.03 32.26
C ARG A 1163 -7.89 -2.38 33.14
N THR A 1164 -8.08 -1.59 34.19
CA THR A 1164 -9.33 -1.53 34.95
C THR A 1164 -9.61 -0.11 35.45
N ASP A 1165 -10.88 0.25 35.60
CA ASP A 1165 -11.28 1.52 36.22
C ASP A 1165 -11.10 1.56 37.75
N ARG A 1166 -10.88 0.42 38.41
CA ARG A 1166 -10.73 0.34 39.89
C ARG A 1166 -9.32 -0.09 40.33
N GLU A 1167 -9.18 -1.09 41.20
CA GLU A 1167 -7.88 -1.54 41.71
C GLU A 1167 -7.31 -2.75 40.94
N GLY A 1168 -5.98 -2.92 40.96
CA GLY A 1168 -5.33 -4.09 40.35
C GLY A 1168 -5.29 -4.01 38.83
N GLY A 1169 -4.40 -3.19 38.25
CA GLY A 1169 -4.32 -3.01 36.79
C GLY A 1169 -4.02 -4.30 36.04
N ALA A 1170 -3.20 -5.18 36.63
CA ALA A 1170 -3.04 -6.56 36.16
C ALA A 1170 -3.81 -7.54 37.05
N LEU A 1171 -3.41 -7.66 38.32
CA LEU A 1171 -3.92 -8.68 39.25
C LEU A 1171 -4.70 -8.04 40.41
N TYR A 1172 -5.85 -8.61 40.72
CA TYR A 1172 -6.62 -8.33 41.94
C TYR A 1172 -6.82 -9.61 42.73
N CYS A 1173 -6.19 -9.71 43.90
CA CYS A 1173 -6.15 -10.90 44.73
C CYS A 1173 -6.75 -10.63 46.12
N VAL A 1174 -7.69 -11.45 46.56
CA VAL A 1174 -8.33 -11.40 47.90
C VAL A 1174 -8.29 -12.78 48.52
N ASP A 1175 -7.77 -12.91 49.75
CA ASP A 1175 -7.69 -14.21 50.46
C ASP A 1175 -6.98 -15.32 49.66
N VAL A 1176 -5.94 -14.93 48.93
CA VAL A 1176 -5.19 -15.80 48.01
C VAL A 1176 -3.74 -15.97 48.47
N VAL A 1177 -3.18 -17.16 48.24
CA VAL A 1177 -1.72 -17.38 48.22
C VAL A 1177 -1.23 -17.07 46.81
N LEU A 1178 -0.65 -15.89 46.65
CA LEU A 1178 -0.12 -15.40 45.38
C LEU A 1178 1.36 -15.76 45.24
N THR A 1179 1.71 -16.50 44.19
CA THR A 1179 3.10 -16.86 43.85
C THR A 1179 3.44 -16.36 42.45
N LEU A 1180 4.42 -15.46 42.36
CA LEU A 1180 4.93 -14.92 41.10
C LEU A 1180 6.40 -15.29 40.93
N LYS A 1181 6.75 -15.92 39.82
CA LYS A 1181 8.13 -16.34 39.50
C LYS A 1181 8.50 -15.97 38.08
N HIS A 1182 9.67 -15.38 37.87
CA HIS A 1182 10.25 -15.16 36.54
C HIS A 1182 9.32 -14.45 35.54
N SER A 1183 8.36 -13.66 36.03
CA SER A 1183 7.27 -13.09 35.24
C SER A 1183 7.43 -11.58 35.08
N THR A 1184 6.89 -11.01 34.01
CA THR A 1184 6.98 -9.58 33.71
C THR A 1184 5.60 -8.91 33.79
N PHE A 1185 5.57 -7.70 34.34
CA PHE A 1185 4.37 -6.88 34.46
C PHE A 1185 4.68 -5.48 33.92
N THR A 1186 4.14 -5.14 32.75
CA THR A 1186 4.51 -3.91 32.05
C THR A 1186 3.30 -3.10 31.63
N SER A 1187 3.33 -1.78 31.87
CA SER A 1187 2.32 -0.83 31.38
C SER A 1187 0.88 -1.09 31.82
N ASN A 1188 0.64 -1.86 32.88
CA ASN A 1188 -0.71 -2.11 33.38
C ASN A 1188 -1.25 -0.89 34.13
N ARG A 1189 -2.55 -0.61 33.98
CA ARG A 1189 -3.16 0.65 34.44
C ARG A 1189 -4.42 0.41 35.26
N CYS A 1190 -4.54 1.13 36.36
CA CYS A 1190 -5.76 1.13 37.16
C CYS A 1190 -6.21 2.53 37.57
N GLY A 1191 -7.53 2.72 37.67
CA GLY A 1191 -8.13 3.98 38.09
C GLY A 1191 -7.97 4.30 39.57
N GLN A 1192 -7.55 3.34 40.40
CA GLN A 1192 -7.36 3.48 41.85
C GLN A 1192 -5.99 2.99 42.35
N LYS A 1193 -5.89 1.82 42.98
CA LYS A 1193 -4.69 1.33 43.70
C LYS A 1193 -4.11 0.07 43.05
N GLY A 1194 -2.79 -0.13 43.12
CA GLY A 1194 -2.14 -1.35 42.63
C GLY A 1194 -2.15 -1.43 41.10
N GLY A 1195 -1.29 -0.67 40.42
CA GLY A 1195 -1.24 -0.60 38.96
C GLY A 1195 -0.83 -1.92 38.31
N ALA A 1196 0.04 -2.71 38.93
CA ALA A 1196 0.23 -4.12 38.56
C ALA A 1196 -0.60 -5.02 39.49
N VAL A 1197 -0.29 -5.06 40.78
CA VAL A 1197 -0.85 -6.03 41.72
C VAL A 1197 -1.55 -5.33 42.88
N PHE A 1198 -2.81 -5.70 43.10
CA PHE A 1198 -3.54 -5.42 44.33
C PHE A 1198 -3.77 -6.73 45.10
N CYS A 1199 -3.30 -6.82 46.34
CA CYS A 1199 -3.48 -8.00 47.19
C CYS A 1199 -4.02 -7.61 48.57
N TYR A 1200 -5.11 -8.25 48.99
CA TYR A 1200 -5.80 -8.00 50.25
C TYR A 1200 -6.04 -9.29 51.03
N GLN A 1201 -5.75 -9.29 52.33
CA GLN A 1201 -6.04 -10.42 53.25
C GLN A 1201 -5.46 -11.78 52.82
N GLY A 1202 -4.23 -11.83 52.29
CA GLY A 1202 -3.61 -13.07 51.81
C GLY A 1202 -2.10 -13.15 52.06
N SER A 1203 -1.40 -13.93 51.22
CA SER A 1203 0.07 -13.97 51.18
C SER A 1203 0.57 -13.74 49.77
N CYS A 1204 1.75 -13.14 49.64
CA CYS A 1204 2.34 -12.81 48.35
C CYS A 1204 3.83 -13.17 48.38
N GLN A 1205 4.24 -14.00 47.43
CA GLN A 1205 5.62 -14.41 47.17
C GLN A 1205 5.98 -13.97 45.76
N VAL A 1206 7.07 -13.22 45.64
CA VAL A 1206 7.59 -12.72 44.36
C VAL A 1206 9.05 -13.12 44.28
N GLN A 1207 9.44 -13.72 43.17
CA GLN A 1207 10.80 -14.19 42.92
C GLN A 1207 11.21 -13.89 41.48
N SER A 1208 12.24 -13.06 41.30
CA SER A 1208 12.84 -12.79 39.98
C SER A 1208 11.84 -12.28 38.93
N CYS A 1209 10.90 -11.41 39.34
CA CYS A 1209 9.91 -10.81 38.45
C CYS A 1209 10.24 -9.35 38.13
N GLU A 1210 9.84 -8.87 36.96
CA GLU A 1210 10.04 -7.48 36.52
C GLU A 1210 8.73 -6.68 36.55
N PHE A 1211 8.79 -5.44 37.02
CA PHE A 1211 7.65 -4.51 37.04
C PHE A 1211 8.07 -3.16 36.45
N SER A 1212 7.56 -2.82 35.28
CA SER A 1212 7.90 -1.58 34.55
C SER A 1212 6.65 -0.81 34.11
N ASP A 1213 6.69 0.52 34.18
CA ASP A 1213 5.67 1.43 33.62
C ASP A 1213 4.21 1.22 34.06
N ASN A 1214 3.96 0.52 35.17
CA ASN A 1214 2.63 0.30 35.72
C ASN A 1214 2.09 1.57 36.44
N GLN A 1215 0.81 1.88 36.24
CA GLN A 1215 0.20 3.15 36.66
C GLN A 1215 -1.05 2.95 37.52
N ALA A 1216 -1.17 3.77 38.55
CA ALA A 1216 -2.33 3.85 39.43
C ALA A 1216 -2.61 5.32 39.76
N ASN A 1217 -3.86 5.77 39.70
CA ASN A 1217 -4.21 7.17 40.02
C ASN A 1217 -4.09 7.48 41.52
N THR A 1218 -4.06 6.45 42.36
CA THR A 1218 -3.83 6.52 43.81
C THR A 1218 -2.69 5.55 44.19
N PRO A 1219 -2.24 5.46 45.45
CA PRO A 1219 -0.99 4.76 45.79
C PRO A 1219 -0.87 3.31 45.28
N GLY A 1220 0.35 2.94 44.92
CA GLY A 1220 0.75 1.59 44.52
C GLY A 1220 0.85 1.41 43.01
N GLY A 1221 1.80 2.09 42.34
CA GLY A 1221 2.01 1.97 40.88
C GLY A 1221 2.30 0.53 40.44
N ALA A 1222 3.21 -0.17 41.13
CA ALA A 1222 3.41 -1.61 40.94
C ALA A 1222 2.55 -2.43 41.92
N PHE A 1223 2.80 -2.33 43.24
CA PHE A 1223 2.11 -3.12 44.25
C PHE A 1223 1.27 -2.28 45.21
N TYR A 1224 0.10 -2.80 45.59
CA TYR A 1224 -0.64 -2.40 46.77
C TYR A 1224 -0.99 -3.63 47.60
N LEU A 1225 -0.39 -3.75 48.79
CA LEU A 1225 -0.54 -4.88 49.71
C LEU A 1225 -1.21 -4.43 51.01
N LYS A 1226 -2.27 -5.10 51.43
CA LYS A 1226 -3.02 -4.73 52.65
C LYS A 1226 -3.46 -5.96 53.45
N ASP A 1227 -3.30 -5.90 54.77
CA ASP A 1227 -3.75 -6.91 55.75
C ASP A 1227 -3.22 -8.34 55.48
N LEU A 1228 -1.95 -8.46 55.06
CA LEU A 1228 -1.31 -9.75 54.75
C LEU A 1228 -1.02 -10.60 56.00
N THR A 1229 -1.18 -11.92 55.90
CA THR A 1229 -0.95 -12.89 57.00
C THR A 1229 0.49 -13.41 57.08
N ASN A 1230 1.23 -13.39 55.97
CA ASN A 1230 2.68 -13.58 55.86
C ASN A 1230 3.12 -13.11 54.45
N GLY A 1231 3.82 -11.97 54.35
CA GLY A 1231 4.37 -11.48 53.08
C GLY A 1231 5.89 -11.49 53.12
N THR A 1232 6.54 -12.22 52.23
CA THR A 1232 8.00 -12.12 52.02
C THR A 1232 8.23 -11.75 50.57
N VAL A 1233 8.55 -10.48 50.32
CA VAL A 1233 9.04 -10.03 49.02
C VAL A 1233 10.54 -10.33 49.01
N ALA A 1234 10.93 -11.48 48.46
CA ALA A 1234 12.33 -11.91 48.40
C ALA A 1234 12.90 -11.55 47.02
N SER A 1235 13.70 -10.49 46.98
CA SER A 1235 14.38 -9.94 45.78
C SER A 1235 13.45 -9.71 44.57
N CYS A 1236 12.91 -8.50 44.48
CA CYS A 1236 12.54 -7.89 43.21
C CYS A 1236 13.79 -7.31 42.54
#